data_AF-A0A9D3XKM0-F1
#
_entry.id   AF-A0A9D3XKM0-F1
#
_cell.length_a   1.000
_cell.length_b   1.000
_cell.length_c   1.000
_cell.angle_alpha   90.00
_cell.angle_beta   90.00
_cell.angle_gamma   90.00
#
_symmetry.space_group_name_H-M   'P 1'
#
loop_
_entity.id
_entity.type
_entity.pdbx_description
1 polymer ?
#
loop_
_entity_poly.entity_id
_entity_poly.type
_entity_poly.pdbx_seq_one_letter_code
_entity_poly.pdbx_strand_id
1 'polypeptide(L)'
;MAQLELFSHPGPGVRYRAGLCSTAALGLLLLWALTYLPPLLVAYRSQGLWLKQSTYMEQPTVQFQYEVLLVAMTGADPGSFLAWSTFPAFNRLQEDQLRVPLISTREEDKNHDGKMDQLHFKLELPLQSTEQVLAVQLILTFSYQLHRMSTFVMQSMAFIQSSSPIPGSQLYVNGDLKLHQKQSLSHCGVDIRYNVSVINGTSPFASDYDLTNIIAAYQDRNVTTVLSDSNPVWLVGRAADVPFVINATIRFPVEVILYPLAPGFWEMIKFAWIQYCISCFPSASMVRLRISSTIVVVFLMIQTGFLLFMYARRSSFMPQSEEKPSRVHILILSSWRSGSSFVGQLFSQHPDVFYLMEPAWHVWVTMYQNSAKVLHMAVRDLVRSVFKCDMSVFDAYMPWKRNLSDLFQWAVSRALCSAPACDSFQRTDITNEMACKTLCGKYPFSKVEEACKTYSHIVLKEVRFFDLTVLYPLLTDLSLNLKIIHLVRDPRAVAKSREQSVKALARDNGIVLSTNGSKVEDSKYKVMQEICRSHVQIYETATQKPPRFLKDRYLMIRFEDLVQDPLSEIRDMYKFADLRLTPKLESWIYNITHGQGPGKKREAFKITSRDAVNVSQAWRNILSFHKIKKVQEVCKGAINMLGYKLLDSEKEQKDLSLDLVVPRRRNQFSWSSFNPKN
;
A
#
# COMPACT_ATOMS: atom_id res chain seq x y z
N MET A 1 43.51 -51.40 -9.20
CA MET A 1 43.41 -51.16 -7.75
C MET A 1 43.76 -49.70 -7.48
N ALA A 2 42.88 -48.92 -6.87
CA ALA A 2 43.15 -47.52 -6.56
C ALA A 2 44.25 -47.44 -5.48
N GLN A 3 45.33 -46.71 -5.79
CA GLN A 3 46.52 -46.57 -4.96
C GLN A 3 46.61 -45.12 -4.47
N LEU A 4 46.88 -44.93 -3.18
CA LEU A 4 47.10 -43.61 -2.57
C LEU A 4 48.62 -43.32 -2.53
N GLU A 5 49.02 -42.13 -2.94
CA GLU A 5 50.42 -41.71 -2.96
C GLU A 5 50.80 -41.15 -1.58
N LEU A 6 51.73 -41.81 -0.89
CA LEU A 6 52.07 -41.55 0.51
C LEU A 6 53.08 -40.39 0.68
N PHE A 7 54.10 -40.33 -0.18
CA PHE A 7 55.18 -39.35 -0.13
C PHE A 7 55.96 -39.33 -1.46
N SER A 8 56.51 -38.17 -1.86
CA SER A 8 57.44 -38.06 -3.00
C SER A 8 58.65 -37.21 -2.62
N HIS A 9 59.86 -37.73 -2.85
CA HIS A 9 61.12 -37.01 -2.61
C HIS A 9 61.49 -36.12 -3.82
N PRO A 10 62.20 -35.00 -3.62
CA PRO A 10 62.59 -34.09 -4.69
C PRO A 10 63.91 -34.53 -5.37
N GLY A 11 63.94 -35.78 -5.83
CA GLY A 11 65.05 -36.44 -6.52
C GLY A 11 64.69 -37.90 -6.84
N PRO A 12 65.35 -38.53 -7.81
CA PRO A 12 64.72 -39.12 -8.98
C PRO A 12 63.52 -40.04 -8.65
N GLY A 13 62.30 -39.60 -8.99
CA GLY A 13 61.18 -40.46 -9.41
C GLY A 13 60.57 -41.48 -8.43
N VAL A 14 61.03 -41.62 -7.18
CA VAL A 14 60.48 -42.63 -6.26
C VAL A 14 59.15 -42.15 -5.66
N ARG A 15 58.06 -42.78 -6.08
CA ARG A 15 56.70 -42.56 -5.59
C ARG A 15 56.27 -43.73 -4.72
N TYR A 16 56.06 -43.50 -3.43
CA TYR A 16 55.58 -44.53 -2.52
C TYR A 16 54.05 -44.61 -2.61
N ARG A 17 53.54 -45.75 -3.08
CA ARG A 17 52.11 -46.00 -3.25
C ARG A 17 51.65 -47.12 -2.33
N ALA A 18 50.54 -46.91 -1.64
CA ALA A 18 49.90 -47.95 -0.85
C ALA A 18 48.46 -48.19 -1.28
N GLY A 19 47.97 -49.40 -1.05
CA GLY A 19 46.56 -49.73 -1.25
C GLY A 19 45.67 -48.99 -0.24
N LEU A 20 44.43 -48.71 -0.65
CA LEU A 20 43.42 -48.01 0.17
C LEU A 20 43.14 -48.69 1.53
N CYS A 21 43.36 -50.00 1.66
CA CYS A 21 43.16 -50.77 2.90
C CYS A 21 44.48 -51.09 3.64
N SER A 22 45.47 -50.21 3.57
CA SER A 22 46.75 -50.36 4.30
C SER A 22 46.76 -49.57 5.61
N THR A 23 47.57 -49.98 6.58
CA THR A 23 47.81 -49.23 7.83
C THR A 23 48.35 -47.82 7.56
N ALA A 24 49.12 -47.65 6.49
CA ALA A 24 49.61 -46.35 6.03
C ALA A 24 48.49 -45.44 5.50
N ALA A 25 47.51 -45.98 4.76
CA ALA A 25 46.35 -45.23 4.31
C ALA A 25 45.44 -44.81 5.48
N LEU A 26 45.29 -45.68 6.49
CA LEU A 26 44.58 -45.35 7.73
C LEU A 26 45.28 -44.23 8.52
N GLY A 27 46.62 -44.27 8.61
CA GLY A 27 47.41 -43.22 9.24
C GLY A 27 47.28 -41.86 8.54
N LEU A 28 47.27 -41.85 7.20
CA LEU A 28 47.01 -40.62 6.43
C LEU A 28 45.59 -40.10 6.62
N LEU A 29 44.58 -40.97 6.63
CA LEU A 29 43.20 -40.56 6.89
C LEU A 29 43.05 -39.96 8.29
N LEU A 30 43.73 -40.53 9.29
CA LEU A 30 43.73 -40.02 10.66
C LEU A 30 44.45 -38.68 10.78
N LEU A 31 45.56 -38.48 10.07
CA LEU A 31 46.25 -37.19 9.97
C LEU A 31 45.39 -36.14 9.25
N TRP A 32 44.69 -36.50 8.17
CA TRP A 32 43.71 -35.63 7.51
C TRP A 32 42.59 -35.25 8.48
N ALA A 33 42.00 -36.23 9.18
CA ALA A 33 40.95 -35.99 10.16
C ALA A 33 41.42 -35.04 11.27
N LEU A 34 42.61 -35.25 11.83
CA LEU A 34 43.19 -34.38 12.86
C LEU A 34 43.61 -33.00 12.35
N THR A 35 43.88 -32.84 11.04
CA THR A 35 44.26 -31.54 10.45
C THR A 35 43.05 -30.65 10.18
N TYR A 36 41.92 -31.23 9.75
CA TYR A 36 40.75 -30.47 9.28
C TYR A 36 39.54 -30.47 10.23
N LEU A 37 39.35 -31.50 11.07
CA LEU A 37 38.20 -31.57 12.00
C LEU A 37 38.34 -30.66 13.24
N PRO A 38 39.50 -30.61 13.93
CA PRO A 38 39.63 -29.74 15.11
C PRO A 38 39.44 -28.25 14.80
N PRO A 39 40.01 -27.68 13.71
CA PRO A 39 39.74 -26.29 13.33
C PRO A 39 38.27 -26.00 13.01
N LEU A 40 37.55 -26.96 12.40
CA LEU A 40 36.12 -26.85 12.13
C LEU A 40 35.31 -26.83 13.44
N LEU A 41 35.63 -27.72 14.38
CA LEU A 41 34.97 -27.79 15.69
C LEU A 41 35.23 -26.53 16.52
N VAL A 42 36.46 -26.00 16.52
CA VAL A 42 36.80 -24.75 17.20
C VAL A 42 36.04 -23.57 16.59
N ALA A 43 36.03 -23.44 15.25
CA ALA A 43 35.29 -22.37 14.56
C ALA A 43 33.77 -22.47 14.80
N TYR A 44 33.22 -23.69 14.86
CA TYR A 44 31.81 -23.91 15.16
C TYR A 44 31.46 -23.57 16.62
N ARG A 45 32.34 -23.91 17.58
CA ARG A 45 32.12 -23.65 19.01
C ARG A 45 32.43 -22.21 19.43
N SER A 46 33.25 -21.47 18.69
CA SER A 46 33.63 -20.09 19.02
C SER A 46 32.55 -19.05 18.69
N GLN A 47 31.34 -19.47 18.27
CA GLN A 47 30.20 -18.62 17.89
C GLN A 47 30.43 -17.64 16.73
N GLY A 48 31.64 -17.59 16.14
CA GLY A 48 31.98 -16.72 15.01
C GLY A 48 31.53 -17.25 13.64
N LEU A 49 31.10 -18.51 13.54
CA LEU A 49 30.71 -19.12 12.26
C LEU A 49 29.34 -18.65 11.75
N TRP A 50 28.41 -18.33 12.64
CA TRP A 50 27.03 -17.95 12.31
C TRP A 50 26.66 -16.63 13.00
N LEU A 51 27.24 -15.52 12.51
CA LEU A 51 26.91 -14.19 13.02
C LEU A 51 25.43 -13.87 12.70
N LYS A 52 24.63 -13.58 13.73
CA LYS A 52 23.17 -13.35 13.57
C LYS A 52 22.84 -11.90 13.25
N GLN A 53 23.63 -10.96 13.76
CA GLN A 53 23.41 -9.52 13.63
C GLN A 53 24.73 -8.82 13.29
N SER A 54 24.63 -7.71 12.56
CA SER A 54 25.74 -6.82 12.24
C SER A 54 25.28 -5.37 12.42
N THR A 55 26.26 -4.48 12.44
CA THR A 55 26.05 -3.04 12.55
C THR A 55 26.64 -2.32 11.34
N TYR A 56 26.02 -1.19 10.99
CA TYR A 56 26.63 -0.23 10.08
C TYR A 56 26.40 1.19 10.61
N MET A 57 27.24 2.12 10.18
CA MET A 57 27.11 3.52 10.52
C MET A 57 26.41 4.27 9.39
N GLU A 58 25.42 5.11 9.71
CA GLU A 58 24.75 5.97 8.76
C GLU A 58 24.35 7.29 9.42
N GLN A 59 24.56 8.41 8.72
CA GLN A 59 24.00 9.70 9.10
C GLN A 59 22.55 9.77 8.60
N PRO A 60 21.57 9.94 9.50
CA PRO A 60 20.17 10.04 9.10
C PRO A 60 19.88 11.35 8.38
N THR A 61 18.90 11.32 7.47
CA THR A 61 18.31 12.54 6.93
C THR A 61 17.17 12.95 7.85
N VAL A 62 17.39 14.01 8.63
CA VAL A 62 16.40 14.53 9.58
C VAL A 62 15.88 15.89 9.10
N GLN A 63 14.57 16.09 9.19
CA GLN A 63 13.93 17.35 8.84
C GLN A 63 12.92 17.74 9.92
N PHE A 64 13.03 18.96 10.45
CA PHE A 64 12.05 19.48 11.40
C PHE A 64 10.69 19.71 10.71
N GLN A 65 9.61 19.17 11.29
CA GLN A 65 8.27 19.24 10.70
C GLN A 65 7.50 20.52 11.03
N TYR A 66 8.11 21.43 11.79
CA TYR A 66 7.44 22.62 12.33
C TYR A 66 6.21 22.29 13.17
N GLU A 67 6.18 21.11 13.79
CA GLU A 67 5.15 20.76 14.76
C GLU A 67 5.71 20.82 16.17
N VAL A 68 5.00 21.56 17.03
CA VAL A 68 5.42 21.87 18.40
C VAL A 68 4.21 21.73 19.31
N LEU A 69 4.41 21.11 20.47
CA LEU A 69 3.44 21.10 21.57
C LEU A 69 4.18 21.48 22.86
N LEU A 70 3.75 22.58 23.48
CA LEU A 70 4.31 23.17 24.68
C LEU A 70 3.28 23.15 25.80
N VAL A 71 3.71 22.69 26.97
CA VAL A 71 3.00 22.87 28.25
C VAL A 71 4.00 23.44 29.26
N ALA A 72 3.70 24.61 29.81
CA ALA A 72 4.48 25.30 30.82
C ALA A 72 3.67 25.39 32.11
N MET A 73 4.13 24.76 33.19
CA MET A 73 3.45 24.77 34.48
C MET A 73 3.79 26.05 35.23
N THR A 74 2.77 26.73 35.74
CA THR A 74 2.91 28.03 36.43
C THR A 74 2.69 27.95 37.92
N GLY A 75 2.11 26.85 38.42
CA GLY A 75 1.91 26.59 39.83
C GLY A 75 1.82 25.10 40.14
N ALA A 76 1.53 24.77 41.39
CA ALA A 76 1.35 23.40 41.85
C ALA A 76 -0.09 22.86 41.65
N ASP A 77 -1.04 23.75 41.33
CA ASP A 77 -2.45 23.38 41.18
C ASP A 77 -2.72 22.76 39.79
N PRO A 78 -3.59 21.74 39.68
CA PRO A 78 -3.89 21.03 38.41
C PRO A 78 -4.39 21.91 37.26
N GLY A 79 -4.84 23.15 37.52
CA GLY A 79 -5.27 24.12 36.52
C GLY A 79 -4.27 25.25 36.23
N SER A 80 -3.10 25.25 36.87
CA SER A 80 -2.11 26.32 36.78
C SER A 80 -1.02 26.00 35.75
N PHE A 81 -1.40 26.03 34.47
CA PHE A 81 -0.47 25.85 33.36
C PHE A 81 -0.86 26.73 32.17
N LEU A 82 0.14 26.98 31.32
CA LEU A 82 0.01 27.62 30.02
C LEU A 82 0.34 26.60 28.94
N ALA A 83 -0.46 26.55 27.89
CA ALA A 83 -0.29 25.60 26.83
C ALA A 83 -0.36 26.28 25.46
N TRP A 84 0.40 25.73 24.50
CA TRP A 84 0.31 26.13 23.11
C TRP A 84 0.86 25.04 22.20
N SER A 85 0.28 24.92 21.02
CA SER A 85 0.82 24.04 19.99
C SER A 85 0.66 24.63 18.60
N THR A 86 1.30 24.00 17.62
CA THR A 86 1.04 24.25 16.19
C THR A 86 -0.27 23.61 15.71
N PHE A 87 -0.91 22.78 16.53
CA PHE A 87 -2.15 22.07 16.19
C PHE A 87 -3.39 22.93 16.55
N PRO A 88 -4.20 23.34 15.56
CA PRO A 88 -5.33 24.23 15.81
C PRO A 88 -6.40 23.62 16.73
N ALA A 89 -6.60 22.30 16.68
CA ALA A 89 -7.58 21.62 17.51
C ALA A 89 -7.19 21.60 18.99
N PHE A 90 -5.92 21.39 19.31
CA PHE A 90 -5.42 21.52 20.69
C PHE A 90 -5.60 22.94 21.23
N ASN A 91 -5.22 23.95 20.46
CA ASN A 91 -5.32 25.34 20.89
C ASN A 91 -6.76 25.77 21.20
N ARG A 92 -7.76 25.21 20.49
CA ARG A 92 -9.18 25.45 20.78
C ARG A 92 -9.65 24.81 22.08
N LEU A 93 -9.03 23.72 22.52
CA LEU A 93 -9.40 23.03 23.76
C LEU A 93 -8.85 23.73 25.00
N GLN A 94 -7.79 24.53 24.87
CA GLN A 94 -7.11 25.17 26.00
C GLN A 94 -7.69 26.53 26.40
N GLU A 95 -8.50 27.17 25.54
CA GLU A 95 -9.19 28.46 25.76
C GLU A 95 -8.42 29.44 26.68
N ASP A 96 -8.76 29.48 27.98
CA ASP A 96 -8.18 30.40 28.99
C ASP A 96 -6.69 30.17 29.31
N GLN A 97 -6.18 28.96 29.05
CA GLN A 97 -4.78 28.57 29.28
C GLN A 97 -3.90 28.71 28.03
N LEU A 98 -4.49 29.16 26.91
CA LEU A 98 -3.77 29.33 25.65
C LEU A 98 -2.85 30.57 25.70
N ARG A 99 -1.55 30.38 25.42
CA ARG A 99 -0.61 31.49 25.26
C ARG A 99 0.26 31.34 24.03
N VAL A 100 0.09 32.22 23.05
CA VAL A 100 0.83 32.15 21.77
C VAL A 100 2.27 32.68 21.94
N PRO A 101 3.30 31.86 21.72
CA PRO A 101 4.70 32.26 21.78
C PRO A 101 5.22 32.74 20.41
N LEU A 102 6.37 33.43 20.43
CA LEU A 102 7.17 33.70 19.23
C LEU A 102 8.17 32.56 19.03
N ILE A 103 8.19 31.96 17.84
CA ILE A 103 9.08 30.83 17.51
C ILE A 103 10.03 31.22 16.38
N SER A 104 11.30 30.87 16.56
CA SER A 104 12.35 31.00 15.55
C SER A 104 13.11 29.69 15.45
N THR A 105 13.34 29.24 14.22
CA THR A 105 14.03 27.97 13.95
C THR A 105 15.05 28.16 12.84
N ARG A 106 16.17 27.44 12.95
CA ARG A 106 17.24 27.45 11.96
C ARG A 106 17.88 26.07 11.90
N GLU A 107 17.78 25.42 10.76
CA GLU A 107 18.53 24.20 10.46
C GLU A 107 19.88 24.56 9.82
N GLU A 108 20.95 23.89 10.23
CA GLU A 108 22.29 24.11 9.71
C GLU A 108 22.90 22.79 9.24
N ASP A 109 23.41 22.82 8.02
CA ASP A 109 24.32 21.84 7.43
C ASP A 109 25.75 22.42 7.55
N LYS A 110 26.54 21.87 8.47
CA LYS A 110 27.90 22.35 8.80
C LYS A 110 28.94 21.82 7.83
N ASN A 111 28.74 20.62 7.29
CA ASN A 111 29.70 19.93 6.44
C ASN A 111 29.39 20.09 4.94
N HIS A 112 28.26 20.72 4.60
CA HIS A 112 27.76 20.96 3.25
C HIS A 112 27.52 19.69 2.43
N ASP A 113 27.13 18.59 3.07
CA ASP A 113 26.85 17.31 2.42
C ASP A 113 25.40 17.15 1.95
N GLY A 114 24.55 18.17 2.19
CA GLY A 114 23.14 18.16 1.83
C GLY A 114 22.23 17.50 2.87
N LYS A 115 22.77 17.10 4.03
CA LYS A 115 22.02 16.67 5.21
C LYS A 115 22.15 17.71 6.31
N MET A 116 21.07 17.93 7.05
CA MET A 116 21.11 18.83 8.19
C MET A 116 21.88 18.16 9.35
N ASP A 117 22.75 18.92 10.02
CA ASP A 117 23.55 18.45 11.16
C ASP A 117 22.96 18.88 12.50
N GLN A 118 22.29 20.04 12.54
CA GLN A 118 21.72 20.57 13.77
C GLN A 118 20.50 21.48 13.53
N LEU A 119 19.59 21.48 14.50
CA LEU A 119 18.47 22.41 14.63
C LEU A 119 18.73 23.36 15.80
N HIS A 120 18.69 24.66 15.52
CA HIS A 120 18.54 25.70 16.55
C HIS A 120 17.07 26.08 16.65
N PHE A 121 16.48 25.83 17.80
CA PHE A 121 15.08 26.12 18.11
C PHE A 121 15.02 27.13 19.26
N LYS A 122 14.34 28.25 19.04
CA LYS A 122 14.13 29.27 20.08
C LYS A 122 12.65 29.65 20.14
N LEU A 123 12.08 29.57 21.34
CA LEU A 123 10.69 29.89 21.65
C LEU A 123 10.66 30.95 22.76
N GLU A 124 9.90 32.02 22.57
CA GLU A 124 9.69 33.09 23.54
C GLU A 124 8.22 33.11 23.96
N LEU A 125 7.94 32.71 25.21
CA LEU A 125 6.60 32.63 25.77
C LEU A 125 6.27 33.93 26.53
N PRO A 126 5.33 34.76 26.05
CA PRO A 126 4.98 36.01 26.72
C PRO A 126 4.20 35.74 28.01
N LEU A 127 4.74 36.20 29.13
CA LEU A 127 4.18 36.03 30.48
C LEU A 127 3.77 37.37 31.08
N GLN A 128 2.64 37.40 31.80
CA GLN A 128 2.22 38.54 32.61
C GLN A 128 3.17 38.75 33.81
N SER A 129 3.13 39.92 34.43
CA SER A 129 3.98 40.25 35.60
C SER A 129 3.75 39.34 36.82
N THR A 130 2.55 38.74 36.94
CA THR A 130 2.16 37.81 38.01
C THR A 130 2.42 36.33 37.67
N GLU A 131 2.61 36.00 36.39
CA GLU A 131 2.82 34.62 35.93
C GLU A 131 4.28 34.20 36.11
N GLN A 132 4.51 32.96 36.52
CA GLN A 132 5.83 32.36 36.72
C GLN A 132 5.84 30.99 36.06
N VAL A 133 7.00 30.49 35.62
CA VAL A 133 7.13 29.15 35.03
C VAL A 133 8.04 28.30 35.91
N LEU A 134 7.53 27.15 36.36
CA LEU A 134 8.22 26.20 37.24
C LEU A 134 8.66 24.95 36.50
N ALA A 135 7.91 24.52 35.49
CA ALA A 135 8.25 23.37 34.68
C ALA A 135 7.84 23.56 33.23
N VAL A 136 8.54 22.89 32.33
CA VAL A 136 8.32 22.91 30.90
C VAL A 136 8.34 21.49 30.36
N GLN A 137 7.34 21.19 29.54
CA GLN A 137 7.25 20.01 28.71
C GLN A 137 7.08 20.47 27.26
N LEU A 138 8.04 20.10 26.42
CA LEU A 138 8.09 20.51 25.03
C LEU A 138 8.30 19.29 24.15
N ILE A 139 7.43 19.13 23.17
CA ILE A 139 7.51 18.10 22.14
C ILE A 139 7.82 18.78 20.81
N LEU A 140 8.84 18.27 20.12
CA LEU A 140 9.20 18.64 18.76
C LEU A 140 9.15 17.39 17.88
N THR A 141 8.56 17.48 16.69
CA THR A 141 8.49 16.34 15.75
C THR A 141 9.38 16.54 14.53
N PHE A 142 9.88 15.41 14.00
CA PHE A 142 10.83 15.38 12.89
C PHE A 142 10.47 14.29 11.88
N SER A 143 10.77 14.50 10.60
CA SER A 143 10.96 13.40 9.65
C SER A 143 12.32 12.77 9.91
N TYR A 144 12.39 11.44 9.98
CA TYR A 144 13.64 10.72 10.17
C TYR A 144 13.75 9.63 9.10
N GLN A 145 14.82 9.67 8.30
CA GLN A 145 15.02 8.76 7.16
C GLN A 145 16.42 8.15 7.14
N LEU A 146 16.48 6.85 6.82
CA LEU A 146 17.70 6.07 6.57
C LEU A 146 17.59 5.42 5.19
N HIS A 147 18.69 5.30 4.46
CA HIS A 147 18.70 4.83 3.07
C HIS A 147 19.77 3.78 2.76
N ARG A 148 20.81 3.60 3.60
CA ARG A 148 22.02 2.85 3.20
C ARG A 148 21.78 1.36 2.95
N MET A 149 21.08 0.66 3.84
CA MET A 149 20.77 -0.77 3.71
C MET A 149 19.28 -1.00 3.46
N SER A 150 18.44 -0.49 4.36
CA SER A 150 16.98 -0.50 4.24
C SER A 150 16.47 0.92 4.27
N THR A 151 15.50 1.23 3.41
CA THR A 151 14.85 2.54 3.38
C THR A 151 13.87 2.62 4.53
N PHE A 152 14.30 3.17 5.66
CA PHE A 152 13.47 3.33 6.86
C PHE A 152 13.00 4.77 6.96
N VAL A 153 11.69 4.97 7.07
CA VAL A 153 11.06 6.29 7.21
C VAL A 153 10.14 6.28 8.41
N MET A 154 10.34 7.23 9.31
CA MET A 154 9.45 7.44 10.45
C MET A 154 9.25 8.91 10.77
N GLN A 155 8.14 9.20 11.44
CA GLN A 155 8.01 10.46 12.17
C GLN A 155 8.52 10.26 13.59
N SER A 156 9.56 11.02 13.92
CA SER A 156 10.28 10.94 15.18
C SER A 156 9.95 12.13 16.08
N MET A 157 10.31 12.01 17.35
CA MET A 157 10.00 13.01 18.39
C MET A 157 11.26 13.30 19.22
N ALA A 158 11.45 14.57 19.58
CA ALA A 158 12.27 14.97 20.71
C ALA A 158 11.35 15.48 21.83
N PHE A 159 11.46 14.85 23.00
CA PHE A 159 10.75 15.26 24.21
C PHE A 159 11.72 15.93 25.17
N ILE A 160 11.45 17.20 25.49
CA ILE A 160 12.23 18.01 26.41
C ILE A 160 11.38 18.27 27.64
N GLN A 161 11.85 17.80 28.79
CA GLN A 161 11.20 18.04 30.07
C GLN A 161 12.22 18.58 31.06
N SER A 162 11.88 19.68 31.74
CA SER A 162 12.67 20.24 32.83
C SER A 162 11.76 20.88 33.85
N SER A 163 12.07 20.70 35.12
CA SER A 163 11.35 21.30 36.24
C SER A 163 12.33 21.87 37.26
N SER A 164 11.93 22.96 37.88
CA SER A 164 12.68 23.64 38.92
C SER A 164 11.71 24.16 39.99
N PRO A 165 12.07 24.07 41.29
CA PRO A 165 11.27 24.67 42.35
C PRO A 165 11.32 26.20 42.35
N ILE A 166 12.20 26.81 41.56
CA ILE A 166 12.37 28.27 41.45
C ILE A 166 11.93 28.74 40.06
N PRO A 167 11.11 29.82 39.97
CA PRO A 167 10.69 30.41 38.71
C PRO A 167 11.84 30.68 37.74
N GLY A 168 11.73 30.12 36.55
CA GLY A 168 12.72 30.31 35.48
C GLY A 168 12.48 31.57 34.68
N SER A 169 13.57 32.09 34.13
CA SER A 169 13.59 33.10 33.05
C SER A 169 13.88 32.46 31.70
N GLN A 170 14.75 31.43 31.67
CA GLN A 170 15.15 30.77 30.45
C GLN A 170 15.50 29.29 30.70
N LEU A 171 15.14 28.44 29.74
CA LEU A 171 15.56 27.04 29.64
C LEU A 171 16.50 26.89 28.43
N TYR A 172 17.75 26.50 28.66
CA TYR A 172 18.67 26.13 27.60
C TYR A 172 18.86 24.61 27.57
N VAL A 173 18.71 24.00 26.39
CA VAL A 173 18.89 22.55 26.20
C VAL A 173 19.80 22.32 25.02
N ASN A 174 20.78 21.44 25.20
CA ASN A 174 21.70 21.07 24.13
C ASN A 174 21.91 19.56 24.19
N GLY A 175 21.52 18.84 23.13
CA GLY A 175 21.54 17.38 23.10
C GLY A 175 21.51 16.79 21.70
N ASP A 176 21.62 15.47 21.64
CA ASP A 176 21.69 14.70 20.40
C ASP A 176 20.39 13.92 20.19
N LEU A 177 19.81 13.98 18.99
CA LEU A 177 18.65 13.19 18.63
C LEU A 177 19.09 11.77 18.23
N LYS A 178 19.20 10.87 19.22
CA LYS A 178 19.71 9.52 19.01
C LYS A 178 18.64 8.51 18.64
N LEU A 179 18.99 7.57 17.76
CA LEU A 179 18.12 6.45 17.40
C LEU A 179 18.16 5.36 18.48
N HIS A 180 17.00 4.94 18.96
CA HIS A 180 16.86 3.87 19.92
C HIS A 180 16.11 2.68 19.29
N GLN A 181 16.79 1.54 19.16
CA GLN A 181 16.29 0.35 18.49
C GLN A 181 16.05 -0.80 19.49
N LYS A 182 14.78 -1.14 19.74
CA LYS A 182 14.38 -2.38 20.44
C LYS A 182 14.33 -3.58 19.48
N GLN A 183 14.10 -3.32 18.18
CA GLN A 183 14.07 -4.31 17.11
C GLN A 183 15.07 -3.92 16.02
N SER A 184 15.81 -4.91 15.51
CA SER A 184 16.72 -4.73 14.37
C SER A 184 15.95 -4.35 13.10
N LEU A 185 16.50 -3.42 12.32
CA LEU A 185 15.95 -3.05 11.01
C LEU A 185 16.30 -4.14 9.98
N SER A 186 15.49 -4.29 8.94
CA SER A 186 15.79 -5.23 7.86
C SER A 186 17.10 -4.84 7.13
N HIS A 187 17.80 -5.83 6.59
CA HIS A 187 19.01 -5.58 5.79
C HIS A 187 18.72 -4.97 4.39
N CYS A 188 17.47 -5.04 3.93
CA CYS A 188 17.00 -4.48 2.66
C CYS A 188 15.49 -4.20 2.71
N GLY A 189 14.99 -3.51 1.68
CA GLY A 189 13.57 -3.19 1.53
C GLY A 189 13.21 -1.81 2.06
N VAL A 190 11.91 -1.57 2.20
CA VAL A 190 11.36 -0.31 2.70
C VAL A 190 10.56 -0.58 3.96
N ASP A 191 10.85 0.15 5.04
CA ASP A 191 10.13 0.08 6.31
C ASP A 191 9.55 1.47 6.66
N ILE A 192 8.24 1.59 6.50
CA ILE A 192 7.45 2.80 6.76
C ILE A 192 6.47 2.63 7.93
N ARG A 193 6.66 1.60 8.77
CA ARG A 193 5.69 1.25 9.85
C ARG A 193 5.39 2.42 10.79
N TYR A 194 6.37 3.30 11.01
CA TYR A 194 6.26 4.45 11.90
C TYR A 194 6.17 5.79 11.15
N ASN A 195 5.86 5.75 9.85
CA ASN A 195 5.56 6.95 9.05
C ASN A 195 4.11 7.42 9.26
N VAL A 196 3.77 7.65 10.53
CA VAL A 196 2.47 8.15 10.98
C VAL A 196 2.68 9.25 12.00
N SER A 197 1.78 10.25 12.00
CA SER A 197 1.80 11.37 12.91
C SER A 197 1.91 10.92 14.36
N VAL A 198 2.95 11.40 15.06
CA VAL A 198 3.12 11.08 16.48
C VAL A 198 2.01 11.72 17.32
N ILE A 199 1.57 12.91 16.92
CA ILE A 199 0.41 13.60 17.50
C ILE A 199 -0.66 13.74 16.43
N ASN A 200 -1.88 13.31 16.71
CA ASN A 200 -3.00 13.46 15.77
C ASN A 200 -3.59 14.87 15.85
N GLY A 201 -2.98 15.82 15.13
CA GLY A 201 -3.38 17.23 15.10
C GLY A 201 -4.79 17.54 14.57
N THR A 202 -5.50 16.54 14.03
CA THR A 202 -6.88 16.69 13.52
C THR A 202 -7.93 16.15 14.47
N SER A 203 -7.52 15.50 15.56
CA SER A 203 -8.47 14.93 16.51
C SER A 203 -9.19 16.02 17.30
N PRO A 204 -10.52 15.90 17.50
CA PRO A 204 -11.28 16.78 18.38
C PRO A 204 -11.20 16.37 19.86
N PHE A 205 -10.57 15.23 20.19
CA PHE A 205 -10.57 14.68 21.55
C PHE A 205 -9.35 15.13 22.36
N ALA A 206 -9.57 15.57 23.60
CA ALA A 206 -8.50 15.99 24.51
C ALA A 206 -7.52 14.86 24.86
N SER A 207 -7.99 13.60 24.89
CA SER A 207 -7.17 12.41 25.16
C SER A 207 -6.02 12.22 24.17
N ASP A 208 -6.19 12.68 22.93
CA ASP A 208 -5.21 12.50 21.85
C ASP A 208 -4.07 13.51 21.93
N TYR A 209 -4.23 14.54 22.76
CA TYR A 209 -3.21 15.55 23.08
C TYR A 209 -2.63 15.40 24.49
N ASP A 210 -3.11 14.43 25.27
CA ASP A 210 -2.55 14.13 26.57
C ASP A 210 -1.12 13.59 26.39
N LEU A 211 -0.15 14.27 27.01
CA LEU A 211 1.26 13.92 26.92
C LEU A 211 1.51 12.50 27.42
N THR A 212 0.74 12.02 28.40
CA THR A 212 0.89 10.66 28.92
C THR A 212 0.60 9.63 27.82
N ASN A 213 -0.50 9.80 27.10
CA ASN A 213 -0.88 8.92 26.00
C ASN A 213 0.09 9.02 24.81
N ILE A 214 0.52 10.23 24.48
CA ILE A 214 1.48 10.47 23.39
C ILE A 214 2.82 9.76 23.68
N ILE A 215 3.35 9.94 24.89
CA ILE A 215 4.62 9.34 25.31
C ILE A 215 4.48 7.81 25.37
N ALA A 216 3.40 7.29 25.95
CA ALA A 216 3.14 5.85 26.02
C ALA A 216 3.08 5.23 24.61
N ALA A 217 2.26 5.79 23.72
CA ALA A 217 2.13 5.32 22.34
C ALA A 217 3.44 5.44 21.54
N TYR A 218 4.26 6.46 21.82
CA TYR A 218 5.57 6.59 21.20
C TYR A 218 6.56 5.55 21.72
N GLN A 219 6.57 5.27 23.02
CA GLN A 219 7.46 4.28 23.64
C GLN A 219 7.09 2.83 23.29
N ASP A 220 5.84 2.55 22.94
CA ASP A 220 5.40 1.24 22.44
C ASP A 220 6.02 0.88 21.08
N ARG A 221 6.56 1.86 20.36
CA ARG A 221 7.28 1.61 19.10
C ARG A 221 8.59 0.86 19.37
N ASN A 222 8.95 -0.04 18.46
CA ASN A 222 10.21 -0.79 18.55
C ASN A 222 11.41 0.04 18.08
N VAL A 223 11.18 1.13 17.36
CA VAL A 223 12.21 2.05 16.89
C VAL A 223 11.74 3.48 17.16
N THR A 224 12.50 4.22 17.96
CA THR A 224 12.18 5.59 18.40
C THR A 224 13.43 6.46 18.34
N THR A 225 13.25 7.79 18.46
CA THR A 225 14.35 8.71 18.78
C THR A 225 14.23 9.18 20.21
N VAL A 226 15.36 9.40 20.87
CA VAL A 226 15.43 9.96 22.21
C VAL A 226 16.46 11.08 22.20
N LEU A 227 16.10 12.20 22.81
CA LEU A 227 17.07 13.26 23.06
C LEU A 227 18.04 12.78 24.14
N SER A 228 19.26 12.47 23.74
CA SER A 228 20.32 11.95 24.60
C SER A 228 21.38 13.02 24.84
N ASP A 229 22.18 12.82 25.89
CA ASP A 229 23.27 13.73 26.26
C ASP A 229 22.81 15.19 26.47
N SER A 230 21.53 15.37 26.83
CA SER A 230 20.94 16.68 27.09
C SER A 230 21.26 17.13 28.51
N ASN A 231 21.96 18.25 28.65
CA ASN A 231 22.17 18.93 29.93
C ASN A 231 21.30 20.19 29.98
N PRO A 232 20.06 20.12 30.52
CA PRO A 232 19.20 21.29 30.61
C PRO A 232 19.77 22.27 31.64
N VAL A 233 19.90 23.54 31.25
CA VAL A 233 20.33 24.64 32.11
C VAL A 233 19.13 25.54 32.36
N TRP A 234 18.77 25.69 33.63
CA TRP A 234 17.66 26.54 34.09
C TRP A 234 18.21 27.86 34.63
N LEU A 235 17.89 28.97 33.98
CA LEU A 235 18.28 30.31 34.42
C LEU A 235 17.15 30.98 35.18
N VAL A 236 17.47 31.66 36.27
CA VAL A 236 16.52 32.35 37.16
C VAL A 236 16.69 33.87 37.08
N GLY A 237 15.73 34.64 37.61
CA GLY A 237 15.81 36.11 37.67
C GLY A 237 15.16 36.83 36.50
N ARG A 238 13.86 36.61 36.30
CA ARG A 238 13.05 37.26 35.26
C ARG A 238 12.68 38.69 35.68
N ALA A 239 12.93 39.69 34.82
CA ALA A 239 12.40 41.04 35.00
C ALA A 239 10.89 41.09 34.65
N ALA A 240 10.14 42.03 35.23
CA ALA A 240 8.73 42.21 34.90
C ALA A 240 8.54 42.40 33.38
N ASP A 241 7.50 41.77 32.82
CA ASP A 241 7.11 41.85 31.40
C ASP A 241 8.09 41.24 30.37
N VAL A 242 9.13 40.52 30.83
CA VAL A 242 10.03 39.77 29.93
C VAL A 242 9.48 38.36 29.66
N PRO A 243 9.47 37.86 28.40
CA PRO A 243 9.02 36.51 28.08
C PRO A 243 9.94 35.44 28.67
N PHE A 244 9.40 34.25 28.91
CA PHE A 244 10.19 33.07 29.22
C PHE A 244 10.78 32.48 27.94
N VAL A 245 12.09 32.24 27.89
CA VAL A 245 12.77 31.81 26.67
C VAL A 245 13.18 30.34 26.75
N ILE A 246 12.81 29.53 25.78
CA ILE A 246 13.35 28.19 25.58
C ILE A 246 14.30 28.24 24.40
N ASN A 247 15.55 27.83 24.62
CA ASN A 247 16.57 27.73 23.58
C ASN A 247 17.09 26.29 23.54
N ALA A 248 16.79 25.58 22.46
CA ALA A 248 17.16 24.18 22.26
C ALA A 248 18.06 24.03 21.02
N THR A 249 19.24 23.45 21.22
CA THR A 249 20.12 23.00 20.13
C THR A 249 20.07 21.48 20.06
N ILE A 250 19.54 20.94 18.97
CA ILE A 250 19.42 19.50 18.74
C ILE A 250 20.36 19.11 17.61
N ARG A 251 21.31 18.22 17.89
CA ARG A 251 22.24 17.69 16.88
C ARG A 251 21.76 16.36 16.31
N PHE A 252 22.12 16.10 15.05
CA PHE A 252 21.80 14.88 14.32
C PHE A 252 23.09 14.08 14.09
N PRO A 253 23.52 13.24 15.06
CA PRO A 253 24.76 12.49 14.94
C PRO A 253 24.66 11.32 13.95
N VAL A 254 25.81 10.75 13.60
CA VAL A 254 25.89 9.46 12.88
C VAL A 254 25.45 8.34 13.81
N GLU A 255 24.53 7.49 13.32
CA GLU A 255 23.95 6.41 14.11
C GLU A 255 24.55 5.05 13.77
N VAL A 256 24.62 4.18 14.78
CA VAL A 256 24.99 2.77 14.63
C VAL A 256 23.73 1.93 14.55
N ILE A 257 23.42 1.41 13.37
CA ILE A 257 22.18 0.69 13.09
C ILE A 257 22.42 -0.82 13.15
N LEU A 258 21.56 -1.50 13.91
CA LEU A 258 21.55 -2.96 14.04
C LEU A 258 20.63 -3.60 13.00
N TYR A 259 21.14 -4.60 12.27
CA TYR A 259 20.38 -5.38 11.28
C TYR A 259 20.71 -6.88 11.35
N PRO A 260 19.78 -7.79 10.97
CA PRO A 260 20.02 -9.22 10.95
C PRO A 260 20.78 -9.63 9.66
N LEU A 261 21.76 -10.54 9.77
CA LEU A 261 22.46 -11.14 8.61
C LEU A 261 21.62 -12.18 7.86
N ALA A 262 20.45 -12.54 8.39
CA ALA A 262 19.72 -13.75 8.05
C ALA A 262 19.11 -13.86 6.63
N PRO A 263 19.43 -13.01 5.62
CA PRO A 263 19.11 -13.39 4.23
C PRO A 263 20.32 -13.54 3.29
N GLY A 264 21.54 -13.16 3.70
CA GLY A 264 22.72 -13.20 2.84
C GLY A 264 23.46 -14.53 2.93
N PHE A 265 23.02 -15.58 2.21
CA PHE A 265 23.76 -16.86 2.11
C PHE A 265 25.26 -16.65 1.85
N TRP A 266 25.59 -15.71 0.96
CA TRP A 266 26.97 -15.38 0.60
C TRP A 266 27.75 -14.63 1.67
N GLU A 267 27.09 -13.76 2.44
CA GLU A 267 27.74 -13.02 3.52
C GLU A 267 28.07 -13.96 4.68
N MET A 268 27.15 -14.87 5.01
CA MET A 268 27.40 -15.95 5.97
C MET A 268 28.54 -16.87 5.54
N ILE A 269 28.55 -17.32 4.27
CA ILE A 269 29.64 -18.16 3.75
C ILE A 269 30.97 -17.42 3.78
N LYS A 270 31.00 -16.12 3.45
CA LYS A 270 32.23 -15.31 3.51
C LYS A 270 32.82 -15.33 4.92
N PHE A 271 32.03 -15.08 5.96
CA PHE A 271 32.53 -15.07 7.34
C PHE A 271 32.89 -16.47 7.84
N ALA A 272 32.08 -17.48 7.52
CA ALA A 272 32.38 -18.87 7.86
C ALA A 272 33.70 -19.35 7.20
N TRP A 273 33.92 -18.99 5.93
CA TRP A 273 35.13 -19.32 5.19
C TRP A 273 36.36 -18.63 5.74
N ILE A 274 36.28 -17.34 6.08
CA ILE A 274 37.39 -16.59 6.70
C ILE A 274 37.79 -17.23 8.04
N GLN A 275 36.81 -17.52 8.90
CA GLN A 275 37.05 -18.15 10.21
C GLN A 275 37.67 -19.54 10.07
N TYR A 276 37.18 -20.34 9.12
CA TYR A 276 37.70 -21.68 8.86
C TYR A 276 39.11 -21.66 8.26
N CYS A 277 39.38 -20.79 7.29
CA CYS A 277 40.70 -20.68 6.67
C CYS A 277 41.76 -20.20 7.67
N ILE A 278 41.43 -19.25 8.55
CA ILE A 278 42.37 -18.75 9.58
C ILE A 278 42.65 -19.83 10.62
N SER A 279 41.64 -20.61 11.04
CA SER A 279 41.85 -21.70 12.01
C SER A 279 42.57 -22.91 11.41
N CYS A 280 42.46 -23.14 10.10
CA CYS A 280 43.09 -24.25 9.39
C CYS A 280 44.53 -23.94 8.92
N PHE A 281 44.89 -22.66 8.73
CA PHE A 281 46.21 -22.26 8.24
C PHE A 281 47.39 -22.75 9.10
N PRO A 282 47.34 -22.72 10.45
CA PRO A 282 48.42 -23.22 11.30
C PRO A 282 48.57 -24.76 11.23
N SER A 283 47.45 -25.49 11.10
CA SER A 283 47.47 -26.97 11.05
C SER A 283 47.87 -27.51 9.67
N ALA A 284 47.46 -26.85 8.59
CA ALA A 284 47.84 -27.22 7.22
C ALA A 284 49.33 -26.94 6.91
N SER A 285 49.95 -25.98 7.60
CA SER A 285 51.38 -25.66 7.46
C SER A 285 52.31 -26.81 7.91
N MET A 286 51.82 -27.75 8.71
CA MET A 286 52.56 -28.97 9.11
C MET A 286 52.51 -30.08 8.04
N VAL A 287 51.58 -30.02 7.09
CA VAL A 287 51.51 -30.96 5.96
C VAL A 287 51.98 -30.23 4.71
N ARG A 288 53.26 -30.41 4.34
CA ARG A 288 53.83 -29.86 3.09
C ARG A 288 53.20 -30.54 1.87
N LEU A 289 51.96 -30.20 1.53
CA LEU A 289 51.42 -30.41 0.19
C LEU A 289 52.14 -29.43 -0.75
N ARG A 290 53.14 -29.92 -1.49
CA ARG A 290 53.75 -29.18 -2.60
C ARG A 290 52.71 -29.04 -3.72
N ILE A 291 51.89 -28.01 -3.65
CA ILE A 291 51.15 -27.53 -4.82
C ILE A 291 52.20 -26.89 -5.73
N SER A 292 52.33 -27.38 -6.97
CA SER A 292 53.28 -26.84 -7.95
C SER A 292 53.06 -25.32 -8.11
N SER A 293 54.13 -24.53 -8.15
CA SER A 293 54.09 -23.08 -8.40
C SER A 293 53.22 -22.72 -9.59
N THR A 294 53.19 -23.56 -10.62
CA THR A 294 52.34 -23.38 -11.81
C THR A 294 50.85 -23.52 -11.50
N ILE A 295 50.45 -24.44 -10.63
CA ILE A 295 49.05 -24.63 -10.25
C ILE A 295 48.56 -23.45 -9.40
N VAL A 296 49.42 -22.91 -8.52
CA VAL A 296 49.10 -21.71 -7.72
C VAL A 296 48.95 -20.47 -8.62
N VAL A 297 49.83 -20.29 -9.60
CA VAL A 297 49.74 -19.17 -10.56
C VAL A 297 48.49 -19.31 -11.45
N VAL A 298 48.16 -20.53 -11.90
CA VAL A 298 46.94 -20.76 -12.68
C VAL A 298 45.70 -20.50 -11.84
N PHE A 299 45.66 -20.94 -10.58
CA PHE A 299 44.57 -20.61 -9.66
C PHE A 299 44.46 -19.11 -9.42
N LEU A 300 45.58 -18.42 -9.17
CA LEU A 300 45.59 -16.97 -9.00
C LEU A 300 45.10 -16.23 -10.24
N MET A 301 45.49 -16.66 -11.44
CA MET A 301 45.03 -16.08 -12.71
C MET A 301 43.54 -16.36 -12.98
N ILE A 302 43.05 -17.54 -12.62
CA ILE A 302 41.62 -17.87 -12.68
C ILE A 302 40.84 -17.03 -11.65
N GLN A 303 41.40 -16.83 -10.46
CA GLN A 303 40.77 -16.06 -9.39
C GLN A 303 40.76 -14.56 -9.68
N THR A 304 41.84 -13.99 -10.22
CA THR A 304 41.86 -12.59 -10.71
C THR A 304 41.02 -12.42 -11.96
N GLY A 305 41.03 -13.37 -12.89
CA GLY A 305 40.13 -13.39 -14.05
C GLY A 305 38.66 -13.45 -13.65
N PHE A 306 38.32 -14.27 -12.65
CA PHE A 306 36.97 -14.37 -12.08
C PHE A 306 36.59 -13.10 -11.30
N LEU A 307 37.51 -12.50 -10.56
CA LEU A 307 37.28 -11.23 -9.86
C LEU A 307 37.12 -10.06 -10.84
N LEU A 308 37.89 -10.02 -11.93
CA LEU A 308 37.75 -9.04 -13.01
C LEU A 308 36.45 -9.27 -13.79
N PHE A 309 36.06 -10.53 -14.04
CA PHE A 309 34.76 -10.86 -14.62
C PHE A 309 33.62 -10.46 -13.69
N MET A 310 33.72 -10.70 -12.38
CA MET A 310 32.75 -10.28 -11.38
C MET A 310 32.72 -8.76 -11.21
N TYR A 311 33.85 -8.06 -11.33
CA TYR A 311 33.93 -6.59 -11.30
C TYR A 311 33.34 -5.98 -12.56
N ALA A 312 33.68 -6.51 -13.74
CA ALA A 312 33.12 -6.09 -15.03
C ALA A 312 31.63 -6.43 -15.14
N ARG A 313 31.21 -7.57 -14.57
CA ARG A 313 29.79 -7.93 -14.42
C ARG A 313 29.14 -7.02 -13.39
N ARG A 314 29.74 -6.68 -12.25
CA ARG A 314 29.17 -5.73 -11.27
C ARG A 314 29.10 -4.29 -11.78
N SER A 315 29.98 -3.86 -12.70
CA SER A 315 29.87 -2.56 -13.37
C SER A 315 28.83 -2.56 -14.50
N SER A 316 28.54 -3.72 -15.11
CA SER A 316 27.44 -3.92 -16.07
C SER A 316 26.14 -4.44 -15.41
N PHE A 317 26.18 -4.67 -14.10
CA PHE A 317 25.14 -5.20 -13.22
C PHE A 317 25.22 -4.41 -11.91
N MET A 318 25.14 -3.09 -12.02
CA MET A 318 24.16 -2.42 -11.16
C MET A 318 22.86 -3.14 -11.49
N PRO A 319 22.26 -3.93 -10.56
CA PRO A 319 20.90 -4.33 -10.78
C PRO A 319 20.13 -3.02 -10.79
N GLN A 320 19.80 -2.51 -11.98
CA GLN A 320 18.45 -2.03 -12.15
C GLN A 320 17.63 -3.22 -11.68
N SER A 321 17.04 -3.11 -10.49
CA SER A 321 16.10 -4.12 -10.04
C SER A 321 15.21 -4.39 -11.23
N GLU A 322 15.21 -5.61 -11.76
CA GLU A 322 14.01 -6.08 -12.42
C GLU A 322 12.96 -6.10 -11.31
N GLU A 323 12.36 -4.92 -11.05
CA GLU A 323 11.03 -4.84 -10.52
C GLU A 323 10.25 -5.84 -11.38
N LYS A 324 9.77 -6.93 -10.76
CA LYS A 324 8.61 -7.60 -11.32
C LYS A 324 7.65 -6.48 -11.70
N PRO A 325 7.21 -6.36 -12.97
CA PRO A 325 6.38 -5.25 -13.37
C PRO A 325 5.24 -5.14 -12.37
N SER A 326 5.14 -3.99 -11.71
CA SER A 326 4.21 -3.80 -10.58
C SER A 326 2.83 -4.25 -11.04
N ARG A 327 2.21 -5.21 -10.33
CA ARG A 327 0.86 -5.68 -10.68
C ARG A 327 -0.08 -4.49 -10.77
N VAL A 328 -0.89 -4.43 -11.83
CA VAL A 328 -1.86 -3.37 -12.03
C VAL A 328 -3.17 -3.79 -11.37
N HIS A 329 -3.72 -2.91 -10.55
CA HIS A 329 -4.97 -3.15 -9.83
C HIS A 329 -6.03 -2.22 -10.39
N ILE A 330 -7.15 -2.75 -10.86
CA ILE A 330 -8.24 -1.96 -11.41
C ILE A 330 -9.50 -2.16 -10.56
N LEU A 331 -10.07 -1.05 -10.10
CA LEU A 331 -11.40 -1.05 -9.49
C LEU A 331 -12.41 -0.51 -10.50
N ILE A 332 -13.32 -1.36 -10.97
CA ILE A 332 -14.50 -0.95 -11.72
C ILE A 332 -15.55 -0.49 -10.71
N LEU A 333 -15.58 0.81 -10.47
CA LEU A 333 -16.51 1.45 -9.54
C LEU A 333 -17.81 1.81 -10.27
N SER A 334 -18.97 1.58 -9.65
CA SER A 334 -20.27 1.86 -10.26
C SER A 334 -21.37 1.85 -9.20
N SER A 335 -22.60 2.26 -9.53
CA SER A 335 -23.80 1.85 -8.78
C SER A 335 -24.46 0.62 -9.43
N TRP A 336 -25.39 -0.04 -8.72
CA TRP A 336 -26.19 -1.12 -9.31
C TRP A 336 -26.92 -0.64 -10.57
N ARG A 337 -26.91 -1.48 -11.61
CA ARG A 337 -27.62 -1.31 -12.90
C ARG A 337 -27.05 -0.24 -13.85
N SER A 338 -25.85 0.27 -13.59
CA SER A 338 -25.17 1.24 -14.48
C SER A 338 -24.30 0.58 -15.57
N GLY A 339 -24.46 -0.72 -15.83
CA GLY A 339 -23.76 -1.43 -16.91
C GLY A 339 -22.39 -2.00 -16.55
N SER A 340 -21.94 -1.85 -15.30
CA SER A 340 -20.63 -2.34 -14.83
C SER A 340 -20.42 -3.85 -14.94
N SER A 341 -21.49 -4.67 -14.97
CA SER A 341 -21.35 -6.11 -15.24
C SER A 341 -20.82 -6.36 -16.67
N PHE A 342 -21.28 -5.60 -17.66
CA PHE A 342 -20.79 -5.70 -19.05
C PHE A 342 -19.30 -5.37 -19.11
N VAL A 343 -18.90 -4.23 -18.52
CA VAL A 343 -17.49 -3.84 -18.41
C VAL A 343 -16.65 -4.89 -17.68
N GLY A 344 -17.15 -5.44 -16.58
CA GLY A 344 -16.48 -6.52 -15.86
C GLY A 344 -16.22 -7.76 -16.73
N GLN A 345 -17.14 -8.11 -17.64
CA GLN A 345 -16.90 -9.19 -18.59
C GLN A 345 -15.82 -8.86 -19.61
N LEU A 346 -15.73 -7.61 -20.10
CA LEU A 346 -14.66 -7.22 -21.02
C LEU A 346 -13.29 -7.58 -20.43
N PHE A 347 -13.03 -7.12 -19.20
CA PHE A 347 -11.80 -7.42 -18.48
C PHE A 347 -11.65 -8.90 -18.14
N SER A 348 -12.72 -9.56 -17.69
CA SER A 348 -12.69 -10.99 -17.33
C SER A 348 -12.19 -11.86 -18.47
N GLN A 349 -12.59 -11.58 -19.71
CA GLN A 349 -12.21 -12.39 -20.88
C GLN A 349 -10.75 -12.19 -21.32
N HIS A 350 -10.00 -11.25 -20.72
CA HIS A 350 -8.59 -11.05 -21.05
C HIS A 350 -7.69 -12.13 -20.39
N PRO A 351 -6.71 -12.70 -21.11
CA PRO A 351 -5.84 -13.78 -20.58
C PRO A 351 -4.99 -13.35 -19.38
N ASP A 352 -4.64 -12.07 -19.27
CA ASP A 352 -3.77 -11.54 -18.21
C ASP A 352 -4.51 -10.98 -16.98
N VAL A 353 -5.84 -11.05 -16.98
CA VAL A 353 -6.68 -10.49 -15.90
C VAL A 353 -7.23 -11.58 -14.99
N PHE A 354 -7.06 -11.38 -13.68
CA PHE A 354 -7.85 -12.01 -12.63
C PHE A 354 -9.02 -11.09 -12.27
N TYR A 355 -10.25 -11.52 -12.54
CA TYR A 355 -11.45 -10.73 -12.29
C TYR A 355 -12.28 -11.30 -11.15
N LEU A 356 -12.81 -10.47 -10.25
CA LEU A 356 -13.88 -10.87 -9.33
C LEU A 356 -15.04 -9.86 -9.39
N MET A 357 -16.25 -10.40 -9.40
CA MET A 357 -17.47 -9.60 -9.40
C MET A 357 -17.98 -9.42 -7.98
N GLU A 358 -17.93 -8.18 -7.48
CA GLU A 358 -18.51 -7.76 -6.21
C GLU A 358 -18.11 -8.64 -5.00
N PRO A 359 -16.82 -8.88 -4.74
CA PRO A 359 -16.39 -9.63 -3.56
C PRO A 359 -16.90 -9.06 -2.23
N ALA A 360 -17.14 -7.74 -2.14
CA ALA A 360 -17.73 -7.10 -0.96
C ALA A 360 -19.21 -7.44 -0.70
N TRP A 361 -19.87 -8.16 -1.62
CA TRP A 361 -21.21 -8.72 -1.38
C TRP A 361 -21.27 -9.57 -0.10
N HIS A 362 -20.20 -10.32 0.18
CA HIS A 362 -20.12 -11.17 1.38
C HIS A 362 -20.14 -10.36 2.67
N VAL A 363 -19.50 -9.19 2.71
CA VAL A 363 -19.57 -8.28 3.87
C VAL A 363 -21.02 -7.84 4.11
N TRP A 364 -21.71 -7.40 3.05
CA TRP A 364 -23.07 -6.88 3.14
C TRP A 364 -24.10 -7.96 3.50
N VAL A 365 -23.91 -9.19 3.03
CA VAL A 365 -24.85 -10.28 3.36
C VAL A 365 -24.65 -10.79 4.78
N THR A 366 -23.41 -10.84 5.26
CA THR A 366 -23.10 -11.28 6.63
C THR A 366 -23.45 -10.21 7.66
N MET A 367 -23.22 -8.93 7.34
CA MET A 367 -23.46 -7.80 8.26
C MET A 367 -24.65 -6.91 7.83
N TYR A 368 -25.68 -7.52 7.25
CA TYR A 368 -26.82 -6.83 6.61
C TYR A 368 -27.65 -5.90 7.52
N GLN A 369 -27.51 -6.02 8.84
CA GLN A 369 -28.17 -5.15 9.81
C GLN A 369 -27.54 -3.75 9.87
N ASN A 370 -26.27 -3.62 9.49
CA ASN A 370 -25.54 -2.37 9.52
C ASN A 370 -25.82 -1.52 8.27
N SER A 371 -25.59 -0.20 8.38
CA SER A 371 -25.71 0.71 7.25
C SER A 371 -24.50 0.62 6.30
N ALA A 372 -24.69 1.02 5.05
CA ALA A 372 -23.61 1.09 4.07
C ALA A 372 -22.40 1.89 4.60
N LYS A 373 -22.64 3.01 5.29
CA LYS A 373 -21.59 3.88 5.85
C LYS A 373 -20.73 3.17 6.90
N VAL A 374 -21.33 2.37 7.78
CA VAL A 374 -20.62 1.59 8.80
C VAL A 374 -19.77 0.49 8.16
N LEU A 375 -20.29 -0.13 7.10
CA LEU A 375 -19.61 -1.23 6.41
C LEU A 375 -18.44 -0.78 5.51
N HIS A 376 -18.26 0.51 5.27
CA HIS A 376 -17.23 1.04 4.37
C HIS A 376 -15.81 0.54 4.71
N MET A 377 -15.43 0.48 6.00
CA MET A 377 -14.11 0.00 6.41
C MET A 377 -13.92 -1.49 6.09
N ALA A 378 -14.88 -2.33 6.51
CA ALA A 378 -14.85 -3.76 6.23
C ALA A 378 -14.81 -4.07 4.73
N VAL A 379 -15.61 -3.35 3.94
CA VAL A 379 -15.63 -3.48 2.47
C VAL A 379 -14.29 -3.06 1.85
N ARG A 380 -13.72 -1.93 2.29
CA ARG A 380 -12.40 -1.45 1.83
C ARG A 380 -11.29 -2.44 2.17
N ASP A 381 -11.28 -2.96 3.38
CA ASP A 381 -10.22 -3.86 3.86
C ASP A 381 -10.30 -5.21 3.16
N LEU A 382 -11.52 -5.74 2.91
CA LEU A 382 -11.71 -6.91 2.05
C LEU A 382 -11.19 -6.69 0.63
N VAL A 383 -11.56 -5.58 0.00
CA VAL A 383 -11.08 -5.23 -1.36
C VAL A 383 -9.56 -5.11 -1.40
N ARG A 384 -8.95 -4.52 -0.37
CA ARG A 384 -7.48 -4.43 -0.23
C ARG A 384 -6.82 -5.80 -0.19
N SER A 385 -7.30 -6.70 0.66
CA SER A 385 -6.74 -8.05 0.79
C SER A 385 -6.89 -8.84 -0.51
N VAL A 386 -8.05 -8.75 -1.17
CA VAL A 386 -8.28 -9.38 -2.47
C VAL A 386 -7.33 -8.82 -3.55
N PHE A 387 -7.09 -7.51 -3.58
CA PHE A 387 -6.08 -6.93 -4.49
C PHE A 387 -4.67 -7.47 -4.24
N LYS A 388 -4.34 -7.83 -3.00
CA LYS A 388 -3.06 -8.49 -2.66
C LYS A 388 -3.06 -10.00 -2.89
N CYS A 389 -4.15 -10.55 -3.43
CA CYS A 389 -4.41 -11.99 -3.52
C CYS A 389 -4.40 -12.71 -2.17
N ASP A 390 -4.81 -12.05 -1.09
CA ASP A 390 -5.02 -12.67 0.21
C ASP A 390 -6.50 -13.01 0.36
N MET A 391 -6.84 -14.29 0.21
CA MET A 391 -8.22 -14.77 0.26
C MET A 391 -8.63 -15.25 1.67
N SER A 392 -7.73 -15.15 2.65
CA SER A 392 -8.04 -15.43 4.06
C SER A 392 -9.05 -14.43 4.63
N VAL A 393 -9.11 -13.22 4.07
CA VAL A 393 -10.08 -12.18 4.48
C VAL A 393 -11.55 -12.65 4.40
N PHE A 394 -11.85 -13.62 3.53
CA PHE A 394 -13.18 -14.19 3.42
C PHE A 394 -13.56 -15.06 4.63
N ASP A 395 -12.61 -15.50 5.46
CA ASP A 395 -12.88 -16.30 6.69
C ASP A 395 -13.78 -15.55 7.68
N ALA A 396 -13.74 -14.22 7.68
CA ALA A 396 -14.62 -13.39 8.49
C ALA A 396 -16.07 -13.35 7.99
N TYR A 397 -16.32 -13.69 6.72
CA TYR A 397 -17.61 -13.47 6.05
C TYR A 397 -18.21 -14.71 5.40
N MET A 398 -17.47 -15.82 5.33
CA MET A 398 -17.87 -17.07 4.70
C MET A 398 -17.51 -18.26 5.60
N PRO A 399 -18.26 -19.37 5.55
CA PRO A 399 -17.95 -20.55 6.33
C PRO A 399 -16.59 -21.15 5.94
N TRP A 400 -15.94 -21.83 6.91
CA TRP A 400 -14.61 -22.43 6.72
C TRP A 400 -14.57 -23.49 5.63
N LYS A 401 -15.60 -24.35 5.57
CA LYS A 401 -15.78 -25.32 4.48
C LYS A 401 -16.51 -24.64 3.33
N ARG A 402 -15.75 -24.23 2.32
CA ARG A 402 -16.25 -23.53 1.14
C ARG A 402 -15.55 -24.00 -0.13
N ASN A 403 -16.31 -24.00 -1.20
CA ASN A 403 -15.84 -24.25 -2.56
C ASN A 403 -15.69 -22.93 -3.30
N LEU A 404 -15.08 -23.00 -4.47
CA LEU A 404 -15.02 -21.88 -5.41
C LEU A 404 -16.44 -21.37 -5.71
N SER A 405 -17.45 -22.26 -5.75
CA SER A 405 -18.83 -21.88 -6.04
C SER A 405 -19.49 -20.92 -5.05
N ASP A 406 -18.94 -20.81 -3.85
CA ASP A 406 -19.50 -19.96 -2.79
C ASP A 406 -19.14 -18.49 -2.99
N LEU A 407 -18.13 -18.17 -3.81
CA LEU A 407 -17.85 -16.79 -4.19
C LEU A 407 -19.01 -16.22 -5.00
N PHE A 408 -19.43 -15.01 -4.66
CA PHE A 408 -20.52 -14.35 -5.36
C PHE A 408 -20.18 -14.24 -6.85
N GLN A 409 -21.02 -14.85 -7.67
CA GLN A 409 -20.94 -14.78 -9.14
C GLN A 409 -19.61 -15.27 -9.72
N TRP A 410 -18.88 -16.14 -9.02
CA TRP A 410 -17.57 -16.67 -9.40
C TRP A 410 -17.42 -17.10 -10.88
N ALA A 411 -18.45 -17.74 -11.45
CA ALA A 411 -18.39 -18.33 -12.79
C ALA A 411 -18.34 -17.31 -13.94
N VAL A 412 -18.53 -16.02 -13.63
CA VAL A 412 -18.31 -14.95 -14.58
C VAL A 412 -16.82 -14.58 -14.70
N SER A 413 -15.97 -15.09 -13.80
CA SER A 413 -14.52 -14.91 -13.83
C SER A 413 -13.86 -16.00 -14.67
N ARG A 414 -13.32 -15.63 -15.83
CA ARG A 414 -12.55 -16.55 -16.68
C ARG A 414 -11.40 -17.18 -15.91
N ALA A 415 -10.72 -16.38 -15.08
CA ALA A 415 -9.58 -16.82 -14.27
C ALA A 415 -9.92 -17.92 -13.27
N LEU A 416 -11.18 -18.00 -12.82
CA LEU A 416 -11.68 -19.07 -11.96
C LEU A 416 -12.22 -20.29 -12.73
N CYS A 417 -12.40 -20.14 -14.03
CA CYS A 417 -12.80 -21.21 -14.94
C CYS A 417 -11.58 -21.87 -15.62
N SER A 418 -10.41 -21.23 -15.63
CA SER A 418 -9.18 -21.74 -16.25
C SER A 418 -8.11 -22.13 -15.22
N ALA A 419 -7.08 -22.86 -15.65
CA ALA A 419 -5.96 -23.23 -14.78
C ALA A 419 -5.26 -21.97 -14.21
N PRO A 420 -4.78 -21.99 -12.95
CA PRO A 420 -4.75 -23.13 -12.02
C PRO A 420 -6.03 -23.30 -11.17
N ALA A 421 -7.06 -22.48 -11.37
CA ALA A 421 -8.29 -22.57 -10.58
C ALA A 421 -9.15 -23.78 -10.94
N CYS A 422 -9.25 -24.07 -12.23
CA CYS A 422 -10.01 -25.17 -12.80
C CYS A 422 -9.36 -25.64 -14.10
N ASP A 423 -9.22 -26.96 -14.28
CA ASP A 423 -8.45 -27.51 -15.41
C ASP A 423 -9.28 -27.68 -16.70
N SER A 424 -10.53 -27.18 -16.71
CA SER A 424 -11.47 -27.41 -17.82
C SER A 424 -11.31 -26.45 -19.00
N PHE A 425 -10.66 -25.30 -18.81
CA PHE A 425 -10.50 -24.28 -19.85
C PHE A 425 -9.06 -23.74 -19.88
N GLN A 426 -8.58 -23.35 -21.06
CA GLN A 426 -7.28 -22.70 -21.19
C GLN A 426 -7.36 -21.20 -20.87
N ARG A 427 -6.21 -20.61 -20.50
CA ARG A 427 -6.13 -19.19 -20.14
C ARG A 427 -6.48 -18.24 -21.29
N THR A 428 -6.38 -18.70 -22.54
CA THR A 428 -6.69 -17.94 -23.76
C THR A 428 -8.11 -18.14 -24.29
N ASP A 429 -8.90 -18.99 -23.63
CA ASP A 429 -10.27 -19.29 -24.06
C ASP A 429 -11.26 -18.23 -23.60
N ILE A 430 -12.29 -18.01 -24.41
CA ILE A 430 -13.44 -17.23 -23.98
C ILE A 430 -14.39 -18.18 -23.27
N THR A 431 -14.59 -17.98 -21.97
CA THR A 431 -15.29 -18.95 -21.12
C THR A 431 -16.79 -18.67 -21.11
N ASN A 432 -17.59 -19.73 -21.21
CA ASN A 432 -19.04 -19.67 -21.04
C ASN A 432 -19.41 -19.90 -19.56
N GLU A 433 -20.17 -18.97 -18.98
CA GLU A 433 -20.60 -19.00 -17.57
C GLU A 433 -21.30 -20.31 -17.19
N MET A 434 -22.19 -20.83 -18.05
CA MET A 434 -22.96 -22.04 -17.75
C MET A 434 -22.09 -23.29 -17.75
N ALA A 435 -21.16 -23.40 -18.71
CA ALA A 435 -20.21 -24.50 -18.75
C ALA A 435 -19.27 -24.45 -17.54
N CYS A 436 -18.79 -23.27 -17.17
CA CYS A 436 -17.94 -23.08 -16.00
C CYS A 436 -18.66 -23.48 -14.70
N LYS A 437 -19.92 -23.08 -14.50
CA LYS A 437 -20.72 -23.49 -13.33
C LYS A 437 -20.79 -25.01 -13.16
N THR A 438 -20.98 -25.73 -14.25
CA THR A 438 -21.12 -27.18 -14.25
C THR A 438 -19.79 -27.89 -13.96
N LEU A 439 -18.70 -27.41 -14.56
CA LEU A 439 -17.40 -28.12 -14.55
C LEU A 439 -16.50 -27.73 -13.36
N CYS A 440 -16.53 -26.46 -12.94
CA CYS A 440 -15.51 -25.90 -12.02
C CYS A 440 -16.03 -25.64 -10.59
N GLY A 441 -17.33 -25.77 -10.32
CA GLY A 441 -17.91 -25.28 -9.07
C GLY A 441 -17.46 -26.01 -7.80
N LYS A 442 -17.01 -27.26 -7.93
CA LYS A 442 -16.61 -28.12 -6.80
C LYS A 442 -15.14 -27.98 -6.41
N TYR A 443 -14.36 -27.18 -7.14
CA TYR A 443 -12.95 -26.97 -6.81
C TYR A 443 -12.80 -26.26 -5.45
N PRO A 444 -11.74 -26.56 -4.69
CA PRO A 444 -11.54 -25.98 -3.36
C PRO A 444 -11.25 -24.48 -3.44
N PHE A 445 -11.70 -23.73 -2.44
CA PHE A 445 -11.55 -22.26 -2.43
C PHE A 445 -10.09 -21.77 -2.44
N SER A 446 -9.14 -22.56 -1.91
CA SER A 446 -7.71 -22.21 -1.93
C SER A 446 -7.15 -21.97 -3.35
N LYS A 447 -7.78 -22.56 -4.37
CA LYS A 447 -7.43 -22.36 -5.77
C LYS A 447 -7.67 -20.94 -6.28
N VAL A 448 -8.55 -20.17 -5.63
CA VAL A 448 -8.79 -18.76 -5.95
C VAL A 448 -7.52 -17.93 -5.70
N GLU A 449 -6.88 -18.15 -4.56
CA GLU A 449 -5.64 -17.46 -4.18
C GLU A 449 -4.47 -17.88 -5.07
N GLU A 450 -4.34 -19.19 -5.32
CA GLU A 450 -3.32 -19.74 -6.24
C GLU A 450 -3.46 -19.11 -7.63
N ALA A 451 -4.68 -19.06 -8.17
CA ALA A 451 -4.95 -18.43 -9.45
C ALA A 451 -4.61 -16.95 -9.44
N CYS A 452 -5.13 -16.17 -8.49
CA CYS A 452 -4.89 -14.72 -8.39
C CYS A 452 -3.41 -14.36 -8.47
N LYS A 453 -2.54 -15.12 -7.79
CA LYS A 453 -1.09 -14.86 -7.76
C LYS A 453 -0.39 -15.01 -9.13
N THR A 454 -1.01 -15.70 -10.09
CA THR A 454 -0.46 -15.94 -11.44
C THR A 454 -0.81 -14.86 -12.47
N TYR A 455 -1.65 -13.89 -12.11
CA TYR A 455 -2.09 -12.82 -13.00
C TYR A 455 -1.31 -11.53 -12.77
N SER A 456 -1.10 -10.76 -13.84
CA SER A 456 -0.44 -9.45 -13.79
C SER A 456 -1.42 -8.33 -13.47
N HIS A 457 -2.70 -8.52 -13.82
CA HIS A 457 -3.77 -7.55 -13.58
C HIS A 457 -4.83 -8.15 -12.66
N ILE A 458 -5.20 -7.42 -11.62
CA ILE A 458 -6.26 -7.80 -10.68
C ILE A 458 -7.38 -6.78 -10.82
N VAL A 459 -8.55 -7.22 -11.29
CA VAL A 459 -9.68 -6.35 -11.61
C VAL A 459 -10.86 -6.73 -10.72
N LEU A 460 -11.30 -5.79 -9.90
CA LEU A 460 -12.45 -5.98 -9.03
C LEU A 460 -13.57 -5.04 -9.46
N LYS A 461 -14.78 -5.56 -9.62
CA LYS A 461 -15.97 -4.73 -9.85
C LYS A 461 -16.72 -4.55 -8.55
N GLU A 462 -16.93 -3.31 -8.13
CA GLU A 462 -17.64 -3.00 -6.90
C GLU A 462 -18.75 -1.96 -7.09
N VAL A 463 -19.84 -2.18 -6.36
CA VAL A 463 -21.03 -1.31 -6.38
C VAL A 463 -21.41 -0.74 -5.02
N ARG A 464 -20.62 -1.07 -3.98
CA ARG A 464 -20.91 -0.78 -2.57
C ARG A 464 -20.14 0.41 -2.00
N PHE A 465 -19.38 1.10 -2.83
CA PHE A 465 -18.74 2.37 -2.47
C PHE A 465 -19.58 3.53 -2.98
N PHE A 466 -20.10 4.34 -2.05
CA PHE A 466 -20.90 5.51 -2.37
C PHE A 466 -20.10 6.82 -2.27
N ASP A 467 -18.84 6.74 -1.86
CA ASP A 467 -17.97 7.88 -1.61
C ASP A 467 -16.55 7.52 -2.04
N LEU A 468 -15.93 8.37 -2.86
CA LEU A 468 -14.58 8.16 -3.37
C LEU A 468 -13.54 8.29 -2.25
N THR A 469 -13.80 9.08 -1.22
CA THR A 469 -12.86 9.32 -0.10
C THR A 469 -12.56 8.05 0.69
N VAL A 470 -13.52 7.11 0.75
CA VAL A 470 -13.35 5.79 1.38
C VAL A 470 -12.24 4.99 0.71
N LEU A 471 -11.99 5.23 -0.58
CA LEU A 471 -10.97 4.53 -1.37
C LEU A 471 -9.59 5.20 -1.28
N TYR A 472 -9.47 6.36 -0.64
CA TYR A 472 -8.18 7.07 -0.52
C TYR A 472 -7.08 6.21 0.10
N PRO A 473 -7.30 5.46 1.20
CA PRO A 473 -6.28 4.59 1.75
C PRO A 473 -5.79 3.52 0.77
N LEU A 474 -6.64 3.06 -0.16
CA LEU A 474 -6.24 2.11 -1.20
C LEU A 474 -5.46 2.80 -2.32
N LEU A 475 -5.82 4.02 -2.68
CA LEU A 475 -5.12 4.82 -3.68
C LEU A 475 -3.76 5.33 -3.17
N THR A 476 -3.60 5.51 -1.86
CA THR A 476 -2.32 5.94 -1.26
C THR A 476 -1.44 4.77 -0.82
N ASP A 477 -1.95 3.52 -0.85
CA ASP A 477 -1.16 2.34 -0.52
C ASP A 477 -0.13 2.07 -1.64
N LEU A 478 1.15 2.30 -1.36
CA LEU A 478 2.26 2.11 -2.31
C LEU A 478 2.43 0.65 -2.78
N SER A 479 1.87 -0.32 -2.05
CA SER A 479 1.86 -1.72 -2.50
C SER A 479 0.81 -2.00 -3.59
N LEU A 480 -0.07 -1.04 -3.90
CA LEU A 480 -1.11 -1.16 -4.90
C LEU A 480 -0.92 -0.11 -6.01
N ASN A 481 -0.64 -0.57 -7.23
CA ASN A 481 -0.82 0.27 -8.44
C ASN A 481 -2.30 0.31 -8.83
N LEU A 482 -3.12 0.99 -8.00
CA LEU A 482 -4.58 1.04 -8.14
C LEU A 482 -5.02 2.16 -9.09
N LYS A 483 -5.82 1.80 -10.10
CA LYS A 483 -6.55 2.70 -10.98
C LYS A 483 -8.06 2.43 -10.88
N ILE A 484 -8.87 3.47 -11.01
CA ILE A 484 -10.33 3.40 -10.90
C ILE A 484 -10.97 3.69 -12.25
N ILE A 485 -11.83 2.79 -12.72
CA ILE A 485 -12.72 3.03 -13.85
C ILE A 485 -14.14 3.21 -13.28
N HIS A 486 -14.64 4.44 -13.26
CA HIS A 486 -15.95 4.78 -12.72
C HIS A 486 -17.01 4.80 -13.82
N LEU A 487 -17.95 3.87 -13.73
CA LEU A 487 -19.07 3.70 -14.65
C LEU A 487 -20.31 4.42 -14.13
N VAL A 488 -20.78 5.37 -14.93
CA VAL A 488 -22.02 6.13 -14.69
C VAL A 488 -23.02 5.85 -15.81
N ARG A 489 -24.31 6.04 -15.55
CA ARG A 489 -25.39 5.81 -16.51
C ARG A 489 -26.54 6.78 -16.25
N ASP A 490 -27.35 7.07 -17.26
CA ASP A 490 -28.56 7.89 -17.09
C ASP A 490 -29.42 7.39 -15.91
N PRO A 491 -29.68 8.23 -14.88
CA PRO A 491 -30.52 7.88 -13.73
C PRO A 491 -31.89 7.31 -14.10
N ARG A 492 -32.49 7.73 -15.22
CA ARG A 492 -33.79 7.26 -15.71
C ARG A 492 -33.69 5.82 -16.22
N ALA A 493 -32.60 5.50 -16.92
CA ALA A 493 -32.28 4.14 -17.35
C ALA A 493 -32.00 3.21 -16.15
N VAL A 494 -31.27 3.72 -15.15
CA VAL A 494 -31.00 3.01 -13.89
C VAL A 494 -32.31 2.71 -13.16
N ALA A 495 -33.20 3.70 -13.00
CA ALA A 495 -34.49 3.53 -12.35
C ALA A 495 -35.35 2.45 -13.03
N LYS A 496 -35.50 2.51 -14.37
CA LYS A 496 -36.20 1.46 -15.15
C LYS A 496 -35.62 0.09 -14.87
N SER A 497 -34.30 0.00 -14.87
CA SER A 497 -33.64 -1.29 -14.70
C SER A 497 -33.76 -1.83 -13.27
N ARG A 498 -33.84 -0.97 -12.26
CA ARG A 498 -34.07 -1.35 -10.87
C ARG A 498 -35.50 -1.84 -10.64
N GLU A 499 -36.51 -1.26 -11.30
CA GLU A 499 -37.90 -1.76 -11.26
C GLU A 499 -38.01 -3.23 -11.72
N GLN A 500 -37.14 -3.66 -12.64
CA GLN A 500 -37.09 -5.05 -13.10
C GLN A 500 -36.36 -6.00 -12.13
N SER A 501 -35.67 -5.46 -11.12
CA SER A 501 -34.79 -6.19 -10.20
C SER A 501 -35.11 -5.95 -8.72
N VAL A 502 -36.30 -5.42 -8.40
CA VAL A 502 -36.71 -5.02 -7.04
C VAL A 502 -36.48 -6.14 -6.02
N LYS A 503 -36.91 -7.36 -6.31
CA LYS A 503 -36.78 -8.50 -5.38
C LYS A 503 -35.33 -8.83 -5.04
N ALA A 504 -34.42 -8.73 -6.01
CA ALA A 504 -33.01 -9.03 -5.81
C ALA A 504 -32.28 -7.92 -5.03
N LEU A 505 -32.75 -6.67 -5.15
CA LEU A 505 -32.12 -5.50 -4.52
C LEU A 505 -32.78 -5.12 -3.19
N ALA A 506 -33.87 -5.77 -2.78
CA ALA A 506 -34.65 -5.34 -1.62
C ALA A 506 -33.84 -5.29 -0.31
N ARG A 507 -32.90 -6.25 -0.11
CA ARG A 507 -31.99 -6.22 1.05
C ARG A 507 -30.96 -5.09 0.93
N ASP A 508 -30.32 -4.96 -0.24
CA ASP A 508 -29.35 -3.90 -0.50
C ASP A 508 -29.98 -2.51 -0.28
N ASN A 509 -31.23 -2.33 -0.69
CA ASN A 509 -32.00 -1.10 -0.47
C ASN A 509 -32.14 -0.77 1.02
N GLY A 510 -32.41 -1.78 1.86
CA GLY A 510 -32.49 -1.59 3.31
C GLY A 510 -31.16 -1.18 3.93
N ILE A 511 -30.05 -1.75 3.46
CA ILE A 511 -28.69 -1.38 3.90
C ILE A 511 -28.37 0.07 3.54
N VAL A 512 -28.71 0.49 2.32
CA VAL A 512 -28.49 1.88 1.86
C VAL A 512 -29.34 2.86 2.67
N LEU A 513 -30.59 2.50 2.96
CA LEU A 513 -31.52 3.34 3.74
C LEU A 513 -31.37 3.18 5.26
N SER A 514 -30.42 2.38 5.73
CA SER A 514 -30.16 2.12 7.15
C SER A 514 -31.37 1.61 7.92
N THR A 515 -32.16 0.71 7.33
CA THR A 515 -33.40 0.19 7.90
C THR A 515 -33.21 -1.09 8.72
N ASN A 516 -32.04 -1.21 9.38
CA ASN A 516 -31.63 -2.34 10.21
C ASN A 516 -31.86 -3.73 9.55
N GLY A 517 -31.50 -3.85 8.27
CA GLY A 517 -31.57 -5.11 7.53
C GLY A 517 -32.94 -5.52 6.99
N SER A 518 -33.97 -4.68 7.11
CA SER A 518 -35.28 -4.92 6.49
C SER A 518 -35.22 -4.84 4.96
N LYS A 519 -36.03 -5.67 4.28
CA LYS A 519 -36.15 -5.64 2.82
C LYS A 519 -37.07 -4.48 2.41
N VAL A 520 -36.56 -3.54 1.61
CA VAL A 520 -37.28 -2.32 1.23
C VAL A 520 -37.44 -2.23 -0.29
N GLU A 521 -38.66 -1.96 -0.73
CA GLU A 521 -38.93 -1.55 -2.10
C GLU A 521 -38.76 -0.04 -2.26
N ASP A 522 -38.07 0.39 -3.32
CA ASP A 522 -37.74 1.81 -3.54
C ASP A 522 -38.91 2.59 -4.20
N SER A 523 -40.13 2.41 -3.70
CA SER A 523 -41.34 3.03 -4.27
C SER A 523 -41.34 4.56 -4.21
N LYS A 524 -40.61 5.14 -3.25
CA LYS A 524 -40.44 6.58 -3.06
C LYS A 524 -39.15 7.13 -3.69
N TYR A 525 -38.39 6.33 -4.43
CA TYR A 525 -37.11 6.72 -5.05
C TYR A 525 -36.05 7.25 -4.07
N LYS A 526 -36.11 6.86 -2.78
CA LYS A 526 -35.13 7.27 -1.76
C LYS A 526 -33.76 6.64 -2.00
N VAL A 527 -33.72 5.38 -2.44
CA VAL A 527 -32.44 4.72 -2.80
C VAL A 527 -31.89 5.37 -4.06
N MET A 528 -32.75 5.69 -5.03
CA MET A 528 -32.35 6.43 -6.23
C MET A 528 -31.76 7.80 -5.88
N GLN A 529 -32.33 8.51 -4.91
CA GLN A 529 -31.79 9.77 -4.39
C GLN A 529 -30.36 9.60 -3.86
N GLU A 530 -30.12 8.57 -3.05
CA GLU A 530 -28.78 8.30 -2.52
C GLU A 530 -27.78 7.88 -3.60
N ILE A 531 -28.20 7.09 -4.58
CA ILE A 531 -27.37 6.73 -5.74
C ILE A 531 -26.99 8.00 -6.53
N CYS A 532 -27.93 8.88 -6.80
CA CYS A 532 -27.67 10.12 -7.53
C CYS A 532 -26.80 11.09 -6.73
N ARG A 533 -27.04 11.22 -5.42
CA ARG A 533 -26.21 12.02 -4.51
C ARG A 533 -24.77 11.51 -4.49
N SER A 534 -24.59 10.19 -4.42
CA SER A 534 -23.28 9.53 -4.48
C SER A 534 -22.53 9.83 -5.78
N HIS A 535 -23.20 9.72 -6.94
CA HIS A 535 -22.58 10.02 -8.23
C HIS A 535 -22.11 11.47 -8.35
N VAL A 536 -22.93 12.42 -7.88
CA VAL A 536 -22.57 13.83 -7.80
C VAL A 536 -21.34 14.01 -6.91
N GLN A 537 -21.37 13.47 -5.68
CA GLN A 537 -20.27 13.59 -4.73
C GLN A 537 -18.95 13.00 -5.27
N ILE A 538 -19.00 11.81 -5.88
CA ILE A 538 -17.82 11.16 -6.50
C ILE A 538 -17.30 12.00 -7.66
N TYR A 539 -18.20 12.52 -8.52
CA TYR A 539 -17.81 13.38 -9.63
C TYR A 539 -17.13 14.65 -9.14
N GLU A 540 -17.70 15.38 -8.19
CA GLU A 540 -17.12 16.62 -7.65
C GLU A 540 -15.75 16.37 -7.03
N THR A 541 -15.63 15.30 -6.24
CA THR A 541 -14.38 14.89 -5.59
C THR A 541 -13.30 14.54 -6.62
N ALA A 542 -13.68 13.85 -7.69
CA ALA A 542 -12.76 13.44 -8.75
C ALA A 542 -12.39 14.58 -9.71
N THR A 543 -13.24 15.59 -9.88
CA THR A 543 -13.11 16.57 -10.97
C THR A 543 -12.81 18.01 -10.51
N GLN A 544 -13.47 18.51 -9.47
CA GLN A 544 -13.35 19.92 -9.08
C GLN A 544 -12.10 20.18 -8.23
N LYS A 545 -11.81 19.28 -7.28
CA LYS A 545 -10.63 19.37 -6.40
C LYS A 545 -9.94 18.00 -6.27
N PRO A 546 -9.46 17.41 -7.37
CA PRO A 546 -8.84 16.09 -7.32
C PRO A 546 -7.58 16.13 -6.44
N PRO A 547 -7.43 15.20 -5.48
CA PRO A 547 -6.17 15.00 -4.79
C PRO A 547 -5.07 14.66 -5.79
N ARG A 548 -3.83 15.09 -5.51
CA ARG A 548 -2.67 14.85 -6.41
C ARG A 548 -2.48 13.37 -6.74
N PHE A 549 -2.75 12.49 -5.78
CA PHE A 549 -2.62 11.05 -5.96
C PHE A 549 -3.68 10.48 -6.93
N LEU A 550 -4.80 11.15 -7.19
CA LEU A 550 -5.84 10.64 -8.10
C LEU A 550 -5.49 10.88 -9.58
N LYS A 551 -4.53 11.77 -9.85
CA LYS A 551 -4.06 12.11 -11.18
C LYS A 551 -3.60 10.85 -11.92
N ASP A 552 -4.01 10.72 -13.18
CA ASP A 552 -3.74 9.58 -14.08
C ASP A 552 -4.22 8.20 -13.57
N ARG A 553 -4.98 8.15 -12.46
CA ARG A 553 -5.48 6.92 -11.82
C ARG A 553 -7.00 6.85 -11.71
N TYR A 554 -7.72 7.76 -12.34
CA TYR A 554 -9.18 7.75 -12.37
C TYR A 554 -9.70 8.06 -13.78
N LEU A 555 -10.58 7.20 -14.29
CA LEU A 555 -11.25 7.32 -15.58
C LEU A 555 -12.76 7.17 -15.38
N MET A 556 -13.54 8.19 -15.73
CA MET A 556 -15.01 8.11 -15.71
C MET A 556 -15.54 7.80 -17.11
N ILE A 557 -16.53 6.91 -17.23
CA ILE A 557 -17.14 6.51 -18.49
C ILE A 557 -18.66 6.46 -18.34
N ARG A 558 -19.38 7.07 -19.29
CA ARG A 558 -20.83 6.94 -19.37
C ARG A 558 -21.18 5.68 -20.14
N PHE A 559 -22.16 4.93 -19.64
CA PHE A 559 -22.63 3.72 -20.30
C PHE A 559 -23.13 4.02 -21.73
N GLU A 560 -23.75 5.18 -21.94
CA GLU A 560 -24.25 5.63 -23.23
C GLU A 560 -23.13 5.84 -24.27
N ASP A 561 -22.01 6.43 -23.87
CA ASP A 561 -20.82 6.58 -24.75
C ASP A 561 -20.25 5.20 -25.11
N LEU A 562 -20.14 4.31 -24.11
CA LEU A 562 -19.62 2.94 -24.27
C LEU A 562 -20.47 2.09 -25.22
N VAL A 563 -21.80 2.23 -25.22
CA VAL A 563 -22.65 1.43 -26.13
C VAL A 563 -22.76 2.04 -27.52
N GLN A 564 -22.52 3.34 -27.67
CA GLN A 564 -22.57 4.03 -28.96
C GLN A 564 -21.32 3.74 -29.80
N ASP A 565 -20.13 3.78 -29.19
CA ASP A 565 -18.86 3.40 -29.84
C ASP A 565 -18.04 2.47 -28.92
N PRO A 566 -18.43 1.19 -28.83
CA PRO A 566 -17.81 0.26 -27.90
C PRO A 566 -16.34 0.02 -28.19
N LEU A 567 -15.95 -0.08 -29.47
CA LEU A 567 -14.56 -0.41 -29.80
C LEU A 567 -13.60 0.74 -29.43
N SER A 568 -14.00 2.00 -29.65
CA SER A 568 -13.15 3.13 -29.26
C SER A 568 -13.03 3.24 -27.74
N GLU A 569 -14.15 3.27 -27.01
CA GLU A 569 -14.15 3.44 -25.55
C GLU A 569 -13.42 2.27 -24.85
N ILE A 570 -13.57 1.04 -25.34
CA ILE A 570 -12.88 -0.12 -24.77
C ILE A 570 -11.37 -0.06 -25.03
N ARG A 571 -10.93 0.38 -26.21
CA ARG A 571 -9.49 0.56 -26.46
C ARG A 571 -8.89 1.58 -25.50
N ASP A 572 -9.59 2.69 -25.23
CA ASP A 572 -9.14 3.70 -24.28
C ASP A 572 -9.11 3.16 -22.83
N MET A 573 -10.10 2.35 -22.44
CA MET A 573 -10.11 1.65 -21.15
C MET A 573 -8.93 0.69 -20.98
N TYR A 574 -8.62 -0.09 -22.03
CA TYR A 574 -7.53 -1.06 -22.00
C TYR A 574 -6.19 -0.35 -21.94
N LYS A 575 -6.03 0.72 -22.73
CA LYS A 575 -4.85 1.59 -22.67
C LYS A 575 -4.67 2.20 -21.27
N PHE A 576 -5.74 2.68 -20.65
CA PHE A 576 -5.70 3.19 -19.28
C PHE A 576 -5.30 2.11 -18.27
N ALA A 577 -5.72 0.87 -18.48
CA ALA A 577 -5.41 -0.29 -17.64
C ALA A 577 -4.07 -0.98 -17.98
N ASP A 578 -3.25 -0.42 -18.87
CA ASP A 578 -1.99 -1.00 -19.36
C ASP A 578 -2.15 -2.38 -20.04
N LEU A 579 -3.33 -2.62 -20.63
CA LEU A 579 -3.68 -3.83 -21.37
C LEU A 579 -3.73 -3.58 -22.87
N ARG A 580 -3.50 -4.64 -23.65
CA ARG A 580 -3.66 -4.64 -25.11
C ARG A 580 -4.92 -5.41 -25.49
N LEU A 581 -5.74 -4.82 -26.36
CA LEU A 581 -6.92 -5.51 -26.88
C LEU A 581 -6.48 -6.58 -27.90
N THR A 582 -6.91 -7.83 -27.70
CA THR A 582 -6.59 -8.92 -28.63
C THR A 582 -7.64 -9.01 -29.75
N PRO A 583 -7.28 -9.44 -30.98
CA PRO A 583 -8.24 -9.55 -32.08
C PRO A 583 -9.42 -10.48 -31.78
N LYS A 584 -9.17 -11.57 -31.05
CA LYS A 584 -10.20 -12.53 -30.59
C LYS A 584 -11.21 -11.83 -29.67
N LEU A 585 -10.73 -11.00 -28.75
CA LEU A 585 -11.60 -10.28 -27.83
C LEU A 585 -12.37 -9.16 -28.54
N GLU A 586 -11.75 -8.47 -29.48
CA GLU A 586 -12.40 -7.47 -30.33
C GLU A 586 -13.57 -8.04 -31.13
N SER A 587 -13.39 -9.20 -31.76
CA SER A 587 -14.47 -9.92 -32.45
C SER A 587 -15.60 -10.34 -31.49
N TRP A 588 -15.25 -10.83 -30.30
CA TRP A 588 -16.24 -11.18 -29.29
C TRP A 588 -17.05 -9.97 -28.79
N ILE A 589 -16.38 -8.84 -28.58
CA ILE A 589 -17.01 -7.56 -28.18
C ILE A 589 -18.01 -7.11 -29.25
N TYR A 590 -17.62 -7.14 -30.52
CA TYR A 590 -18.49 -6.79 -31.63
C TYR A 590 -19.75 -7.68 -31.63
N ASN A 591 -19.58 -8.99 -31.51
CA ASN A 591 -20.68 -9.96 -31.52
C ASN A 591 -21.63 -9.83 -30.32
N ILE A 592 -21.14 -9.47 -29.12
CA ILE A 592 -21.98 -9.34 -27.94
C ILE A 592 -22.73 -7.99 -27.87
N THR A 593 -22.24 -6.97 -28.56
CA THR A 593 -22.84 -5.62 -28.60
C THR A 593 -23.83 -5.42 -29.75
N HIS A 594 -23.74 -6.24 -30.81
CA HIS A 594 -24.58 -6.15 -32.02
C HIS A 594 -25.61 -7.30 -32.10
N GLY A 595 -26.00 -7.88 -30.96
CA GLY A 595 -27.03 -8.91 -30.91
C GLY A 595 -28.43 -8.41 -31.19
N GLN A 596 -29.40 -9.33 -31.33
CA GLN A 596 -30.80 -8.98 -31.56
C GLN A 596 -31.68 -9.17 -30.31
N GLY A 597 -32.56 -8.18 -30.05
CA GLY A 597 -33.63 -8.25 -29.04
C GLY A 597 -33.29 -7.70 -27.63
N PRO A 598 -34.30 -7.35 -26.81
CA PRO A 598 -34.11 -6.69 -25.51
C PRO A 598 -33.73 -7.65 -24.35
N GLY A 599 -33.72 -8.96 -24.60
CA GLY A 599 -33.52 -10.04 -23.62
C GLY A 599 -34.72 -10.30 -22.69
N LYS A 600 -34.75 -11.47 -22.03
CA LYS A 600 -35.89 -11.89 -21.19
C LYS A 600 -35.82 -11.30 -19.77
N LYS A 601 -36.97 -11.13 -19.08
CA LYS A 601 -37.03 -10.65 -17.68
C LYS A 601 -36.15 -11.48 -16.71
N ARG A 602 -36.05 -12.80 -16.91
CA ARG A 602 -35.20 -13.71 -16.11
C ARG A 602 -33.69 -13.51 -16.33
N GLU A 603 -33.30 -12.74 -17.34
CA GLU A 603 -31.91 -12.49 -17.73
C GLU A 603 -31.47 -11.07 -17.34
N ALA A 604 -32.17 -10.42 -16.41
CA ALA A 604 -31.88 -9.04 -16.02
C ALA A 604 -30.43 -8.84 -15.58
N PHE A 605 -29.79 -9.86 -14.99
CA PHE A 605 -28.40 -9.83 -14.52
C PHE A 605 -27.40 -10.53 -15.46
N LYS A 606 -27.87 -11.12 -16.57
CA LYS A 606 -27.01 -11.85 -17.51
C LYS A 606 -26.51 -10.94 -18.62
N ILE A 607 -25.28 -11.19 -19.04
CA ILE A 607 -24.68 -10.51 -20.20
C ILE A 607 -24.91 -11.43 -21.39
N THR A 608 -25.75 -10.97 -22.29
CA THR A 608 -26.22 -11.71 -23.46
C THR A 608 -26.08 -10.80 -24.65
N SER A 609 -25.87 -11.36 -25.84
CA SER A 609 -25.77 -10.57 -27.07
C SER A 609 -27.09 -9.83 -27.30
N ARG A 610 -27.06 -8.49 -27.26
CA ARG A 610 -28.22 -7.60 -27.41
C ARG A 610 -27.78 -6.31 -28.09
N ASP A 611 -28.72 -5.63 -28.72
CA ASP A 611 -28.51 -4.27 -29.22
C ASP A 611 -28.36 -3.31 -28.03
N ALA A 612 -27.11 -2.94 -27.78
CA ALA A 612 -26.72 -2.18 -26.61
C ALA A 612 -27.29 -0.74 -26.62
N VAL A 613 -27.48 -0.15 -27.81
CA VAL A 613 -28.05 1.19 -28.01
C VAL A 613 -29.54 1.17 -27.70
N ASN A 614 -30.28 0.19 -28.25
CA ASN A 614 -31.71 0.07 -27.95
C ASN A 614 -31.96 -0.22 -26.47
N VAL A 615 -31.11 -1.03 -25.82
CA VAL A 615 -31.22 -1.31 -24.39
C VAL A 615 -30.89 -0.08 -23.53
N SER A 616 -29.99 0.81 -23.97
CA SER A 616 -29.66 2.03 -23.23
C SER A 616 -30.84 3.00 -23.21
N GLN A 617 -31.58 3.12 -24.32
CA GLN A 617 -32.70 4.04 -24.47
C GLN A 617 -34.08 3.45 -24.12
N ALA A 618 -34.18 2.15 -23.81
CA ALA A 618 -35.45 1.46 -23.56
C ALA A 618 -36.35 2.09 -22.48
N TRP A 619 -35.79 2.88 -21.56
CA TRP A 619 -36.57 3.59 -20.53
C TRP A 619 -37.51 4.65 -21.13
N ARG A 620 -37.18 5.21 -22.29
CA ARG A 620 -37.99 6.22 -23.00
C ARG A 620 -39.38 5.70 -23.39
N ASN A 621 -39.50 4.42 -23.73
CA ASN A 621 -40.79 3.84 -24.15
C ASN A 621 -41.49 3.06 -23.03
N ILE A 622 -40.76 2.62 -22.00
CA ILE A 622 -41.28 1.72 -20.97
C ILE A 622 -41.77 2.46 -19.72
N LEU A 623 -41.09 3.52 -19.30
CA LEU A 623 -41.51 4.28 -18.13
C LEU A 623 -42.56 5.32 -18.51
N SER A 624 -43.55 5.54 -17.64
CA SER A 624 -44.48 6.66 -17.81
C SER A 624 -43.77 7.99 -17.57
N PHE A 625 -44.21 9.05 -18.25
CA PHE A 625 -43.64 10.38 -18.10
C PHE A 625 -43.68 10.88 -16.64
N HIS A 626 -44.73 10.54 -15.89
CA HIS A 626 -44.83 10.85 -14.45
C HIS A 626 -43.67 10.25 -13.64
N LYS A 627 -43.32 8.98 -13.88
CA LYS A 627 -42.17 8.34 -13.21
C LYS A 627 -40.86 8.98 -13.62
N ILE A 628 -40.69 9.31 -14.91
CA ILE A 628 -39.50 9.99 -15.41
C ILE A 628 -39.35 11.36 -14.74
N LYS A 629 -40.43 12.15 -14.68
CA LYS A 629 -40.45 13.43 -13.98
C LYS A 629 -40.03 13.28 -12.52
N LYS A 630 -40.55 12.26 -11.81
CA LYS A 630 -40.13 11.97 -10.44
C LYS A 630 -38.64 11.67 -10.31
N VAL A 631 -38.08 10.87 -11.22
CA VAL A 631 -36.64 10.58 -11.24
C VAL A 631 -35.85 11.85 -11.55
N GLN A 632 -36.31 12.69 -12.49
CA GLN A 632 -35.67 13.97 -12.83
C GLN A 632 -35.67 14.95 -11.65
N GLU A 633 -36.74 14.99 -10.86
CA GLU A 633 -36.81 15.80 -9.63
C GLU A 633 -35.77 15.34 -8.61
N VAL A 634 -35.71 14.03 -8.35
CA VAL A 634 -34.83 13.44 -7.33
C VAL A 634 -33.35 13.46 -7.75
N CYS A 635 -33.08 13.30 -9.04
CA CYS A 635 -31.72 13.17 -9.61
C CYS A 635 -31.29 14.36 -10.46
N LYS A 636 -31.94 15.53 -10.34
CA LYS A 636 -31.67 16.72 -11.18
C LYS A 636 -30.18 17.08 -11.24
N GLY A 637 -29.53 17.11 -10.08
CA GLY A 637 -28.10 17.42 -9.97
C GLY A 637 -27.23 16.41 -10.71
N ALA A 638 -27.51 15.11 -10.55
CA ALA A 638 -26.77 14.05 -11.23
C ALA A 638 -26.99 14.06 -12.75
N ILE A 639 -28.21 14.28 -13.22
CA ILE A 639 -28.53 14.37 -14.65
C ILE A 639 -27.71 15.47 -15.31
N ASN A 640 -27.75 16.68 -14.75
CA ASN A 640 -27.04 17.83 -15.31
C ASN A 640 -25.51 17.63 -15.24
N MET A 641 -24.98 17.20 -14.09
CA MET A 641 -23.55 17.06 -13.86
C MET A 641 -22.90 15.96 -14.70
N LEU A 642 -23.61 14.85 -14.91
CA LEU A 642 -23.14 13.74 -15.75
C LEU A 642 -23.34 13.99 -17.25
N GLY A 643 -23.84 15.17 -17.64
CA GLY A 643 -24.00 15.57 -19.04
C GLY A 643 -25.20 14.92 -19.73
N TYR A 644 -26.33 14.78 -19.03
CA TYR A 644 -27.60 14.37 -19.61
C TYR A 644 -28.59 15.56 -19.64
N LYS A 645 -29.51 15.57 -20.60
CA LYS A 645 -30.56 16.59 -20.72
C LYS A 645 -31.85 16.15 -20.01
N LEU A 646 -32.50 17.12 -19.37
CA LEU A 646 -33.86 16.97 -18.85
C LEU A 646 -34.87 16.92 -20.00
N LEU A 647 -35.99 16.25 -19.75
CA LEU A 647 -37.15 16.18 -20.62
C LEU A 647 -38.29 16.99 -20.02
N ASP A 648 -38.95 17.80 -20.85
CA ASP A 648 -40.05 18.66 -20.42
C ASP A 648 -41.42 18.11 -20.84
N SER A 649 -41.47 17.20 -21.83
CA SER A 649 -42.72 16.62 -22.32
C SER A 649 -42.65 15.12 -22.67
N GLU A 650 -43.82 14.46 -22.70
CA GLU A 650 -43.93 13.06 -23.15
C GLU A 650 -43.58 12.91 -24.65
N LYS A 651 -43.76 13.98 -25.45
CA LYS A 651 -43.35 14.00 -26.86
C LYS A 651 -41.83 13.88 -26.98
N GLU A 652 -41.09 14.71 -26.26
CA GLU A 652 -39.61 14.64 -26.22
C GLU A 652 -39.12 13.31 -25.67
N GLN A 653 -39.81 12.75 -24.67
CA GLN A 653 -39.47 11.44 -24.12
C GLN A 653 -39.48 10.35 -25.21
N LYS A 654 -40.52 10.30 -26.05
CA LYS A 654 -40.71 9.26 -27.06
C LYS A 654 -39.93 9.52 -28.35
N ASP A 655 -39.43 10.73 -28.54
CA ASP A 655 -38.59 11.07 -29.68
C ASP A 655 -37.19 10.47 -29.52
N LEU A 656 -36.89 9.39 -30.26
CA LEU A 656 -35.57 8.74 -30.25
C LEU A 656 -34.53 9.49 -31.09
N SER A 657 -34.94 10.45 -31.93
CA SER A 657 -34.02 11.29 -32.69
C SER A 657 -33.36 12.36 -31.82
N LEU A 658 -33.99 12.70 -30.68
CA LEU A 658 -33.47 13.64 -29.72
C LEU A 658 -32.32 13.03 -28.90
N ASP A 659 -31.11 13.55 -29.11
CA ASP A 659 -29.95 13.19 -28.29
C ASP A 659 -30.01 13.89 -26.91
N LEU A 660 -30.16 13.04 -25.88
CA LEU A 660 -30.21 13.45 -24.48
C LEU A 660 -28.85 13.36 -23.80
N VAL A 661 -27.81 12.91 -24.50
CA VAL A 661 -26.44 12.87 -24.00
C VAL A 661 -25.74 14.10 -24.54
N VAL A 662 -25.19 14.92 -23.66
CA VAL A 662 -24.40 16.09 -24.09
C VAL A 662 -23.06 15.59 -24.62
N PRO A 663 -22.62 16.01 -25.83
CA PRO A 663 -21.32 15.65 -26.36
C PRO A 663 -20.21 16.03 -25.38
N ARG A 664 -19.26 15.13 -25.15
CA ARG A 664 -18.07 15.44 -24.37
C ARG A 664 -17.32 16.58 -25.06
N ARG A 665 -17.19 17.74 -24.41
CA ARG A 665 -16.11 18.67 -24.76
C ARG A 665 -14.82 17.92 -24.43
N ARG A 666 -14.10 17.43 -25.45
CA ARG A 666 -12.82 16.69 -25.32
C ARG A 666 -11.80 17.36 -24.38
N ASN A 667 -11.95 18.65 -24.09
CA ASN A 667 -11.05 19.45 -23.25
C ASN A 667 -11.49 19.60 -21.77
N GLN A 668 -12.54 18.91 -21.30
CA GLN A 668 -13.00 19.06 -19.91
C GLN A 668 -12.64 17.89 -18.99
N PHE A 669 -12.02 16.81 -19.50
CA PHE A 669 -11.34 15.81 -18.66
C PHE A 669 -10.35 14.95 -19.47
N SER A 670 -9.07 15.31 -19.49
CA SER A 670 -7.97 14.40 -19.83
C SER A 670 -6.82 14.60 -18.84
N TRP A 671 -6.70 13.71 -17.86
CA TRP A 671 -5.42 13.50 -17.17
C TRP A 671 -4.58 12.54 -18.05
N SER A 672 -4.24 13.03 -19.23
CA SER A 672 -3.28 12.43 -20.14
C SER A 672 -2.71 13.57 -20.99
N SER A 673 -1.55 14.08 -20.59
CA SER A 673 -0.78 14.94 -21.46
C SER A 673 -0.27 14.10 -22.63
N PHE A 674 -0.93 14.19 -23.79
CA PHE A 674 -0.35 13.73 -25.04
C PHE A 674 0.48 14.87 -25.62
N ASN A 675 1.80 14.67 -25.70
CA ASN A 675 2.70 15.47 -26.52
C ASN A 675 3.14 14.58 -27.69
N PRO A 676 2.61 14.77 -28.91
CA PRO A 676 3.07 14.02 -30.08
C PRO A 676 4.25 14.77 -30.68
N LYS A 677 5.46 14.50 -30.18
CA LYS A 677 6.76 14.75 -30.84
C LYS A 677 7.90 14.30 -29.93
N ASN A 678 8.32 13.04 -30.12
CA ASN A 678 9.70 12.54 -30.20
C ASN A 678 9.70 11.02 -30.02
#